data_AF-A0A0Q4CMW1-F1
#
_entry.id   AF-A0A0Q4CMW1-F1
#
_cell.length_a   1.000
_cell.length_b   1.000
_cell.length_c   1.000
_cell.angle_alpha   90.00
_cell.angle_beta   90.00
_cell.angle_gamma   90.00
#
_symmetry.space_group_name_H-M   'P 1'
#
loop_
_entity.id
_entity.type
_entity.pdbx_description
1 polymer ?
#
loop_
_entity_poly.entity_id
_entity_poly.type
_entity_poly.pdbx_seq_one_letter_code
_entity_poly.pdbx_strand_id
1 'polypeptide(L)'
;MIPSRIVPLLSGVAAAVLAGCTATPPARLDSFNLGSNAAGERCSAARNWGDAATPDPFSRAYAITCSSVAASRPLGSIRIVPIEPAAVAAVDAQFDCADRRDVTIAGTPGGAARCFDKQTGLESIRLDLTRGQRRYVAAGAPAILPQVEEALTIAAGLRRPAVAATYVATASVDATTLPPRAGSQGADTSPVPEATASAALTQGIALNHKGLHVEASRVLNDALTRLTPDAPPALKAELLLEAGLADSNIRFPDAAAQHFEDARAIFVAVPATRTPFLLRKLDTYRALDAINRGAFIEALATLDRTGGMPGATDRPLQDAATLVALNQPAAGDRGMPALADTAQLSRLVLDAQAHYARSIALLGRGDRAGALTEIDAAAAIYRPLTNERLDQTQLYWLGARIARQQGRLRAQAGDYRAALDHYTTTVELLRRGSIANAGTGSEPAIAEAGLERAAVYARAGASRSEARAAFRDAVDAVIASGGTAPSGAIGMEDYLDLLVAESARPAADTYDLFFRAVQAAGEPAVARQITELRNVVTADPAVGAAVRERADLERELTRLRYALSSGGEGAPGSSTAELNRAREAAENRLLAVDAQLAADPRYRTLDESPATLAELRTALQPGETFLKLTTLNRRIYGMVVTADRTYLYQVAESDAARGAVLQLAEQLRASIDGDLALGKLVPFDEARAYTLYRLVSGPAAPVLAASRAIVVDPSGPLQQLPVGVLVTRYTPDAPEAPRRDPFDFSRTAFLAANVSISTALSPRSFLVSRALPASRAQRAFLGFGQNQPGSPVPLPNAPGQIRVGFGCMVAADRLGTIARSLKPIDGRELNIAAGALGTRDAQFVTGAAFSDSAVEGRSDLDQYEVVHFATHGIEEGLWGCSKSPPALVTSFGQPGSDGLLDFSEIAKLKFDANLIVLSACDTAAGVRGEALRRAVGQEEPGSTLEGLVRAFLTANARSVLATYWQVSAERESTEFMRSFYSEARTHSIGEALQRAQRTLIAQPQYSHPFYWGPYFLVGDSAKSMLSGGAGARVAAR
;
A
#
# COMPACT_ATOMS: atom_id res chain seq x y z
N MET A 1 -35.58 54.50 -48.09
CA MET A 1 -36.60 54.93 -47.11
C MET A 1 -35.92 55.11 -45.74
N ILE A 2 -35.45 56.35 -45.54
CA ILE A 2 -35.24 57.21 -44.35
C ILE A 2 -35.82 56.73 -42.97
N PRO A 3 -35.22 57.10 -41.80
CA PRO A 3 -34.05 56.48 -41.15
C PRO A 3 -34.13 56.60 -39.57
N SER A 4 -32.96 56.57 -38.88
CA SER A 4 -32.68 57.31 -37.62
C SER A 4 -33.21 56.70 -36.30
N ARG A 5 -32.40 56.54 -35.24
CA ARG A 5 -31.69 57.60 -34.48
C ARG A 5 -30.54 56.98 -33.65
N ILE A 6 -29.27 57.41 -33.81
CA ILE A 6 -28.57 58.57 -33.15
C ILE A 6 -28.00 58.13 -31.77
N VAL A 7 -26.68 57.96 -31.52
CA VAL A 7 -25.53 58.93 -31.36
C VAL A 7 -24.79 58.59 -30.02
N PRO A 8 -23.55 59.05 -29.69
CA PRO A 8 -22.35 58.20 -29.74
C PRO A 8 -21.40 58.46 -28.52
N LEU A 9 -20.09 58.21 -28.70
CA LEU A 9 -18.93 58.95 -28.15
C LEU A 9 -18.81 59.24 -26.62
N LEU A 10 -17.82 58.55 -26.02
CA LEU A 10 -16.65 59.09 -25.32
C LEU A 10 -16.78 60.18 -24.23
N SER A 11 -16.06 59.88 -23.14
CA SER A 11 -15.30 60.76 -22.24
C SER A 11 -16.04 61.54 -21.14
N GLY A 12 -15.60 61.35 -19.89
CA GLY A 12 -16.01 62.22 -18.78
C GLY A 12 -15.84 61.65 -17.37
N VAL A 13 -14.59 61.60 -16.90
CA VAL A 13 -14.15 61.99 -15.54
C VAL A 13 -14.92 61.49 -14.30
N ALA A 14 -14.19 60.64 -13.56
CA ALA A 14 -14.18 60.41 -12.12
C ALA A 14 -15.00 61.33 -11.18
N ALA A 15 -15.83 60.71 -10.32
CA ALA A 15 -16.03 61.13 -8.93
C ALA A 15 -16.53 59.95 -8.06
N ALA A 16 -15.64 59.50 -7.16
CA ALA A 16 -15.85 58.85 -5.87
C ALA A 16 -17.08 57.95 -5.64
N VAL A 17 -16.88 56.63 -5.70
CA VAL A 17 -17.59 55.68 -4.83
C VAL A 17 -16.57 55.16 -3.81
N LEU A 18 -16.78 55.52 -2.55
CA LEU A 18 -16.13 54.92 -1.39
C LEU A 18 -16.52 53.43 -1.34
N ALA A 19 -15.68 52.59 -1.93
CA ALA A 19 -15.71 51.15 -1.71
C ALA A 19 -15.17 50.85 -0.31
N GLY A 20 -16.05 50.86 0.68
CA GLY A 20 -15.80 50.16 1.94
C GLY A 20 -15.85 48.65 1.69
N CYS A 21 -14.74 48.08 1.20
CA CYS A 21 -14.53 46.64 1.27
C CYS A 21 -14.33 46.27 2.75
N THR A 22 -15.41 45.91 3.45
CA THR A 22 -15.28 45.10 4.66
C THR A 22 -14.82 43.71 4.22
N ALA A 23 -13.52 43.45 4.33
CA ALA A 23 -12.97 42.12 4.16
C ALA A 23 -13.71 41.17 5.12
N THR A 24 -14.41 40.19 4.56
CA THR A 24 -14.98 39.08 5.33
C THR A 24 -13.85 38.44 6.14
N PRO A 25 -13.96 38.31 7.48
CA PRO A 25 -12.91 37.67 8.26
C PRO A 25 -12.73 36.23 7.78
N PRO A 26 -11.49 35.70 7.71
CA PRO A 26 -11.24 34.33 7.28
C PRO A 26 -12.01 33.34 8.17
N ALA A 27 -12.53 32.28 7.55
CA ALA A 27 -13.22 31.17 8.21
C ALA A 27 -12.41 30.68 9.43
N ARG A 28 -13.10 30.33 10.51
CA ARG A 28 -12.50 29.74 11.71
C ARG A 28 -11.95 28.37 11.32
N LEU A 29 -10.62 28.24 11.21
CA LEU A 29 -9.97 26.95 10.99
C LEU A 29 -9.77 26.30 12.36
N ASP A 30 -10.28 25.09 12.58
CA ASP A 30 -9.97 24.31 13.79
C ASP A 30 -8.68 23.49 13.62
N SER A 31 -8.16 23.35 12.40
CA SER A 31 -6.74 23.05 12.19
C SER A 31 -6.27 23.46 10.79
N PHE A 32 -4.96 23.47 10.55
CA PHE A 32 -4.36 23.76 9.25
C PHE A 32 -2.94 23.18 9.07
N ASN A 33 -2.55 22.89 7.82
CA ASN A 33 -1.25 22.31 7.44
C ASN A 33 -0.14 23.39 7.44
N LEU A 34 1.08 23.01 7.83
CA LEU A 34 2.28 23.84 7.94
C LEU A 34 3.43 23.39 7.03
N GLY A 35 3.20 22.41 6.15
CA GLY A 35 4.20 21.82 5.25
C GLY A 35 5.04 20.73 5.92
N SER A 36 6.09 20.31 5.24
CA SER A 36 7.07 19.36 5.79
C SER A 36 8.20 20.10 6.51
N ASN A 37 8.67 19.55 7.62
CA ASN A 37 9.91 20.00 8.23
C ASN A 37 11.15 19.47 7.46
N ALA A 38 12.35 19.86 7.91
CA ALA A 38 13.60 19.45 7.27
C ALA A 38 13.84 17.92 7.27
N ALA A 39 13.13 17.17 8.11
CA ALA A 39 13.18 15.71 8.17
C ALA A 39 12.11 15.04 7.29
N GLY A 40 11.37 15.82 6.49
CA GLY A 40 10.28 15.31 5.64
C GLY A 40 8.99 15.00 6.39
N GLU A 41 8.93 15.30 7.69
CA GLU A 41 7.77 15.04 8.54
C GLU A 41 6.70 16.10 8.32
N ARG A 42 5.44 15.69 8.23
CA ARG A 42 4.32 16.55 7.86
C ARG A 42 3.77 17.21 9.13
N CYS A 43 3.71 18.54 9.16
CA CYS A 43 3.32 19.32 10.34
C CYS A 43 1.98 20.05 10.17
N SER A 44 1.24 20.25 11.26
CA SER A 44 -0.06 20.90 11.26
C SER A 44 -0.33 21.59 12.60
N ALA A 45 -1.17 22.62 12.61
CA ALA A 45 -1.68 23.26 13.82
C ALA A 45 -3.15 22.90 14.02
N ALA A 46 -3.54 22.35 15.17
CA ALA A 46 -4.91 22.01 15.53
C ALA A 46 -5.39 22.74 16.78
N ARG A 47 -6.68 23.02 16.87
CA ARG A 47 -7.26 23.87 17.91
C ARG A 47 -7.11 23.22 19.28
N ASN A 48 -6.64 24.00 20.24
CA ASN A 48 -6.50 23.59 21.62
C ASN A 48 -7.57 24.27 22.48
N TRP A 49 -8.67 23.57 22.75
CA TRP A 49 -9.81 24.08 23.51
C TRP A 49 -9.56 24.17 25.02
N GLY A 50 -8.51 23.52 25.52
CA GLY A 50 -8.14 23.49 26.94
C GLY A 50 -6.95 24.40 27.29
N ASP A 51 -6.60 25.37 26.43
CA ASP A 51 -5.49 26.29 26.69
C ASP A 51 -5.84 27.27 27.83
N ALA A 52 -5.19 27.09 28.98
CA ALA A 52 -5.45 27.85 30.19
C ALA A 52 -5.13 29.36 30.05
N ALA A 53 -4.35 29.76 29.04
CA ALA A 53 -4.00 31.15 28.77
C ALA A 53 -5.05 31.88 27.93
N THR A 54 -6.04 31.16 27.40
CA THR A 54 -7.15 31.73 26.62
C THR A 54 -8.51 31.24 27.17
N PRO A 55 -9.00 31.83 28.28
CA PRO A 55 -10.23 31.37 28.95
C PRO A 55 -11.55 31.78 28.26
N ASP A 56 -11.50 32.66 27.26
CA ASP A 56 -12.67 33.09 26.47
C ASP A 56 -12.94 32.13 25.29
N PRO A 57 -14.15 31.57 25.12
CA PRO A 57 -14.54 30.69 24.00
C PRO A 57 -14.32 31.28 22.59
N PHE A 58 -14.17 32.61 22.47
CA PHE A 58 -13.90 33.32 21.21
C PHE A 58 -12.41 33.64 20.97
N SER A 59 -11.54 33.42 21.96
CA SER A 59 -10.09 33.44 21.84
C SER A 59 -9.60 32.14 21.18
N ARG A 60 -8.60 32.23 20.29
CA ARG A 60 -8.19 31.09 19.45
C ARG A 60 -6.81 30.60 19.90
N ALA A 61 -6.74 29.37 20.39
CA ALA A 61 -5.50 28.68 20.69
C ALA A 61 -5.32 27.45 19.80
N TYR A 62 -4.10 27.17 19.37
CA TYR A 62 -3.74 26.01 18.55
C TYR A 62 -2.49 25.33 19.12
N ALA A 63 -2.39 24.03 18.94
CA ALA A 63 -1.25 23.17 19.18
C ALA A 63 -0.67 22.72 17.83
N ILE A 64 0.64 22.82 17.64
CA ILE A 64 1.35 22.39 16.44
C ILE A 64 1.86 20.96 16.64
N THR A 65 1.62 20.04 15.72
CA THR A 65 2.04 18.63 15.76
C THR A 65 2.61 18.18 14.41
N CYS A 66 3.49 17.16 14.39
CA CYS A 66 4.07 16.60 13.16
C CYS A 66 3.96 15.05 13.09
N SER A 67 4.07 14.48 11.88
CA SER A 67 3.59 13.12 11.54
C SER A 67 4.46 11.92 11.95
N SER A 68 5.64 12.11 12.55
CA SER A 68 6.52 11.01 13.01
C SER A 68 6.26 10.65 14.49
N VAL A 69 7.16 9.89 15.12
CA VAL A 69 7.09 9.32 16.50
C VAL A 69 6.71 10.36 17.60
N ALA A 70 6.72 11.65 17.28
CA ALA A 70 6.20 12.75 18.11
C ALA A 70 4.69 13.07 17.95
N ALA A 71 3.90 12.24 17.25
CA ALA A 71 2.46 12.46 17.02
C ALA A 71 1.58 12.49 18.28
N SER A 72 2.16 12.28 19.47
CA SER A 72 1.45 12.26 20.76
C SER A 72 1.58 13.55 21.59
N ARG A 73 2.37 14.57 21.16
CA ARG A 73 2.44 15.85 21.88
C ARG A 73 2.56 17.10 21.00
N PRO A 74 2.09 18.28 21.46
CA PRO A 74 2.34 19.56 20.80
C PRO A 74 3.82 19.96 20.78
N LEU A 75 4.34 20.33 19.61
CA LEU A 75 5.68 20.87 19.36
C LEU A 75 5.73 22.40 19.31
N GLY A 76 4.56 23.03 19.32
CA GLY A 76 4.38 24.47 19.37
C GLY A 76 2.94 24.85 19.67
N SER A 77 2.70 26.13 19.86
CA SER A 77 1.42 26.72 20.20
C SER A 77 1.19 28.02 19.42
N ILE A 78 -0.08 28.38 19.24
CA ILE A 78 -0.49 29.67 18.68
C ILE A 78 -1.61 30.17 19.56
N ARG A 79 -1.53 31.41 20.03
CA ARG A 79 -2.54 32.06 20.87
C ARG A 79 -2.92 33.40 20.27
N ILE A 80 -4.22 33.64 20.14
CA ILE A 80 -4.78 34.83 19.51
C ILE A 80 -5.72 35.50 20.50
N VAL A 81 -5.32 36.69 20.98
CA VAL A 81 -5.99 37.41 22.06
C VAL A 81 -6.25 38.87 21.67
N PRO A 82 -7.29 39.54 22.24
CA PRO A 82 -7.46 40.98 22.09
C PRO A 82 -6.28 41.75 22.70
N ILE A 83 -6.01 42.97 22.20
CA ILE A 83 -4.96 43.86 22.76
C ILE A 83 -5.50 44.54 24.03
N GLU A 84 -5.84 43.72 25.03
CA GLU A 84 -6.27 44.15 26.35
C GLU A 84 -5.20 43.74 27.37
N PRO A 85 -4.84 44.61 28.34
CA PRO A 85 -3.74 44.34 29.28
C PRO A 85 -3.85 42.99 30.00
N ALA A 86 -5.06 42.59 30.40
CA ALA A 86 -5.29 41.32 31.09
C ALA A 86 -5.09 40.09 30.18
N ALA A 87 -5.56 40.15 28.92
CA ALA A 87 -5.44 39.06 27.96
C ALA A 87 -3.98 38.91 27.47
N VAL A 88 -3.28 40.03 27.27
CA VAL A 88 -1.85 40.02 26.93
C VAL A 88 -1.01 39.50 28.09
N ALA A 89 -1.30 39.91 29.33
CA ALA A 89 -0.59 39.43 30.51
C ALA A 89 -0.79 37.92 30.74
N ALA A 90 -1.98 37.38 30.48
CA ALA A 90 -2.26 35.95 30.61
C ALA A 90 -1.45 35.09 29.62
N VAL A 91 -1.27 35.57 28.39
CA VAL A 91 -0.42 34.93 27.36
C VAL A 91 1.05 35.11 27.70
N ASP A 92 1.48 36.32 28.08
CA ASP A 92 2.87 36.60 28.44
C ASP A 92 3.31 35.80 29.66
N ALA A 93 2.41 35.55 30.62
CA ALA A 93 2.69 34.71 31.78
C ALA A 93 3.05 33.25 31.43
N GLN A 94 2.65 32.75 30.25
CA GLN A 94 3.00 31.42 29.77
C GLN A 94 4.44 31.33 29.26
N PHE A 95 5.11 32.46 29.06
CA PHE A 95 6.43 32.51 28.47
C PHE A 95 7.44 33.12 29.43
N ASP A 96 8.62 32.52 29.47
CA ASP A 96 9.80 33.12 30.08
C ASP A 96 10.78 33.44 28.95
N CYS A 97 10.98 34.71 28.63
CA CYS A 97 11.63 35.17 27.39
C CYS A 97 12.92 35.95 27.64
N ALA A 98 13.88 35.80 26.73
CA ALA A 98 15.02 36.69 26.55
C ALA A 98 14.59 38.07 26.00
N ASP A 99 15.56 38.99 25.89
CA ASP A 99 15.34 40.29 25.26
C ASP A 99 14.75 40.13 23.84
N ARG A 100 13.60 40.76 23.64
CA ARG A 100 12.89 40.76 22.36
C ARG A 100 13.68 41.55 21.31
N ARG A 101 13.75 40.99 20.11
CA ARG A 101 14.23 41.69 18.90
C ARG A 101 13.06 42.01 17.98
N ASP A 102 13.14 43.17 17.35
CA ASP A 102 12.22 43.51 16.27
C ASP A 102 12.61 42.72 15.02
N VAL A 103 11.60 42.11 14.38
CA VAL A 103 11.76 41.30 13.17
C VAL A 103 10.66 41.65 12.19
N THR A 104 10.85 41.25 10.93
CA THR A 104 9.81 41.34 9.90
C THR A 104 9.32 39.94 9.58
N ILE A 105 8.02 39.69 9.79
CA ILE A 105 7.36 38.40 9.53
C ILE A 105 6.37 38.60 8.39
N ALA A 106 6.60 37.94 7.25
CA ALA A 106 5.79 38.10 6.03
C ALA A 106 5.48 39.57 5.65
N GLY A 107 6.49 40.44 5.75
CA GLY A 107 6.37 41.87 5.43
C GLY A 107 5.69 42.73 6.50
N THR A 108 5.33 42.16 7.65
CA THR A 108 4.72 42.88 8.77
C THR A 108 5.71 43.01 9.93
N PRO A 109 5.86 44.19 10.57
CA PRO A 109 6.66 44.34 11.77
C PRO A 109 6.15 43.45 12.92
N GLY A 110 7.06 42.74 13.55
CA GLY A 110 6.79 41.80 14.63
C GLY A 110 7.93 41.76 15.64
N GLY A 111 7.78 40.88 16.62
CA GLY A 111 8.81 40.59 17.61
C GLY A 111 9.22 39.13 17.56
N ALA A 112 10.49 38.87 17.84
CA ALA A 112 10.97 37.52 18.10
C ALA A 112 11.79 37.51 19.38
N ALA A 113 11.62 36.46 20.18
CA ALA A 113 12.40 36.22 21.38
C ALA A 113 12.61 34.72 21.56
N ARG A 114 13.74 34.33 22.14
CA ARG A 114 13.93 32.97 22.66
C ARG A 114 13.20 32.89 23.99
N CYS A 115 12.29 31.93 24.14
CA CYS A 115 11.47 31.78 25.33
C CYS A 115 11.32 30.31 25.73
N PHE A 116 10.97 30.07 26.98
CA PHE A 116 10.42 28.80 27.42
C PHE A 116 8.90 28.88 27.47
N ASP A 117 8.19 27.99 26.77
CA ASP A 117 6.71 27.90 26.80
C ASP A 117 6.29 26.93 27.91
N LYS A 118 5.72 27.47 28.99
CA LYS A 118 5.29 26.71 30.18
C LYS A 118 4.20 25.69 29.90
N GLN A 119 3.45 25.84 28.80
CA GLN A 119 2.34 24.96 28.47
C GLN A 119 2.74 23.76 27.61
N THR A 120 3.70 23.94 26.69
CA THR A 120 4.26 22.83 25.90
C THR A 120 5.47 22.19 26.59
N GLY A 121 6.08 22.90 27.54
CA GLY A 121 7.29 22.47 28.25
C GLY A 121 8.54 22.49 27.37
N LEU A 122 8.57 23.37 26.35
CA LEU A 122 9.64 23.41 25.34
C LEU A 122 10.33 24.78 25.28
N GLU A 123 11.66 24.77 25.15
CA GLU A 123 12.42 25.89 24.61
C GLU A 123 11.91 26.21 23.20
N SER A 124 11.45 27.43 23.03
CA SER A 124 10.63 27.88 21.93
C SER A 124 11.13 29.20 21.38
N ILE A 125 11.02 29.37 20.07
CA ILE A 125 11.12 30.70 19.47
C ILE A 125 9.71 31.29 19.49
N ARG A 126 9.52 32.33 20.31
CA ARG A 126 8.28 33.08 20.35
C ARG A 126 8.31 34.16 19.27
N LEU A 127 7.25 34.19 18.49
CA LEU A 127 6.97 35.18 17.46
C LEU A 127 5.71 35.95 17.84
N ASP A 128 5.82 37.27 17.88
CA ASP A 128 4.75 38.20 18.18
C ASP A 128 4.39 39.02 16.96
N LEU A 129 3.09 39.12 16.69
CA LEU A 129 2.54 39.92 15.61
C LEU A 129 1.27 40.63 16.07
N THR A 130 1.10 41.90 15.68
CA THR A 130 -0.11 42.67 15.98
C THR A 130 -0.83 43.01 14.68
N ARG A 131 -2.13 42.71 14.60
CA ARG A 131 -2.96 43.07 13.44
C ARG A 131 -4.39 43.41 13.86
N GLY A 132 -4.83 44.62 13.52
CA GLY A 132 -6.13 45.14 13.98
C GLY A 132 -6.16 45.27 15.51
N GLN A 133 -7.24 44.82 16.14
CA GLN A 133 -7.42 44.84 17.60
C GLN A 133 -6.94 43.56 18.31
N ARG A 134 -6.09 42.75 17.66
CA ARG A 134 -5.62 41.46 18.18
C ARG A 134 -4.09 41.32 18.13
N ARG A 135 -3.57 40.60 19.13
CA ARG A 135 -2.20 40.11 19.20
C ARG A 135 -2.17 38.62 18.90
N TYR A 136 -1.23 38.21 18.06
CA TYR A 136 -0.98 36.84 17.66
C TYR A 136 0.38 36.45 18.20
N VAL A 137 0.40 35.40 19.02
CA VAL A 137 1.61 34.89 19.65
C VAL A 137 1.75 33.44 19.23
N ALA A 138 2.77 33.13 18.45
CA ALA A 138 3.12 31.75 18.13
C ALA A 138 4.44 31.41 18.79
N ALA A 139 4.58 30.18 19.26
CA ALA A 139 5.81 29.69 19.84
C ALA A 139 5.98 28.21 19.50
N GLY A 140 7.21 27.77 19.30
CA GLY A 140 7.47 26.35 19.16
C GLY A 140 8.94 26.07 19.05
N ALA A 141 9.29 24.78 19.07
CA ALA A 141 10.68 24.35 19.06
C ALA A 141 11.45 24.95 17.87
N PRO A 142 12.74 25.34 18.04
CA PRO A 142 13.54 25.93 16.96
C PRO A 142 13.57 25.08 15.68
N ALA A 143 13.50 23.75 15.82
CA ALA A 143 13.49 22.80 14.70
C ALA A 143 12.23 22.90 13.81
N ILE A 144 11.15 23.48 14.34
CA ILE A 144 9.92 23.75 13.59
C ILE A 144 9.66 25.26 13.43
N LEU A 145 10.67 26.12 13.62
CA LEU A 145 10.51 27.57 13.45
C LEU A 145 9.88 27.97 12.11
N PRO A 146 10.24 27.36 10.96
CA PRO A 146 9.56 27.65 9.72
C PRO A 146 8.05 27.35 9.78
N GLN A 147 7.66 26.25 10.45
CA GLN A 147 6.27 25.88 10.66
C GLN A 147 5.58 26.78 11.67
N VAL A 148 6.27 27.27 12.72
CA VAL A 148 5.73 28.22 13.70
C VAL A 148 5.45 29.58 13.05
N GLU A 149 6.36 30.08 12.23
CA GLU A 149 6.19 31.32 11.48
C GLU A 149 5.09 31.18 10.43
N GLU A 150 5.05 30.05 9.72
CA GLU A 150 3.97 29.72 8.78
C GLU A 150 2.62 29.67 9.52
N ALA A 151 2.58 29.05 10.70
CA ALA A 151 1.36 28.93 11.47
C ALA A 151 0.85 30.28 11.97
N LEU A 152 1.77 31.15 12.43
CA LEU A 152 1.48 32.52 12.83
C LEU A 152 0.93 33.35 11.68
N THR A 153 1.54 33.26 10.50
CA THR A 153 1.14 34.03 9.32
C THR A 153 -0.20 33.56 8.75
N ILE A 154 -0.49 32.26 8.80
CA ILE A 154 -1.82 31.71 8.48
C ILE A 154 -2.86 32.18 9.50
N ALA A 155 -2.58 32.04 10.80
CA ALA A 155 -3.48 32.43 11.87
C ALA A 155 -3.81 33.93 11.85
N ALA A 156 -2.84 34.77 11.49
CA ALA A 156 -2.98 36.21 11.32
C ALA A 156 -3.61 36.63 9.98
N GLY A 157 -3.91 35.68 9.09
CA GLY A 157 -4.48 35.93 7.76
C GLY A 157 -3.54 36.67 6.79
N LEU A 158 -2.23 36.56 7.00
CA LEU A 158 -1.19 37.13 6.12
C LEU A 158 -0.82 36.15 5.00
N ARG A 159 -0.93 34.84 5.25
CA ARG A 159 -0.80 33.78 4.24
C ARG A 159 -2.06 32.92 4.25
N ARG A 160 -2.35 32.27 3.12
CA ARG A 160 -3.35 31.20 3.06
C ARG A 160 -2.63 29.86 3.31
N PRO A 161 -3.25 28.89 4.01
CA PRO A 161 -2.67 27.56 4.16
C PRO A 161 -2.32 26.97 2.79
N ALA A 162 -1.11 26.44 2.64
CA ALA A 162 -0.67 25.84 1.38
C ALA A 162 -1.44 24.55 1.07
N VAL A 163 -1.65 24.28 -0.22
CA VAL A 163 -2.46 23.15 -0.73
C VAL A 163 -1.58 21.93 -1.08
N ALA A 164 -0.27 22.09 -1.20
CA ALA A 164 0.68 21.02 -1.56
C ALA A 164 1.36 20.43 -0.32
N ALA A 165 1.36 19.10 -0.18
CA ALA A 165 1.85 18.38 1.01
C ALA A 165 3.39 18.33 1.15
N THR A 166 4.14 18.75 0.13
CA THR A 166 5.61 18.59 0.06
C THR A 166 6.38 19.91 0.06
N TYR A 167 5.70 21.05 0.29
CA TYR A 167 6.43 22.31 0.43
C TYR A 167 7.16 22.36 1.78
N VAL A 168 8.42 22.79 1.73
CA VAL A 168 9.23 23.05 2.91
C VAL A 168 9.03 24.52 3.27
N ALA A 169 8.41 24.78 4.41
CA ALA A 169 8.26 26.14 4.92
C ALA A 169 9.65 26.73 5.20
N THR A 170 9.82 28.04 4.93
CA THR A 170 11.03 28.79 5.26
C THR A 170 10.69 29.87 6.30
N ALA A 171 11.58 30.05 7.27
CA ALA A 171 11.48 31.12 8.26
C ALA A 171 12.19 32.37 7.72
N SER A 172 11.58 33.55 7.83
CA SER A 172 12.28 34.83 7.62
C SER A 172 13.05 35.28 8.85
N VAL A 173 12.75 34.70 10.01
CA VAL A 173 13.46 34.96 11.26
C VAL A 173 14.66 34.02 11.40
N ASP A 174 15.86 34.59 11.44
CA ASP A 174 17.07 33.85 11.79
C ASP A 174 17.19 33.73 13.32
N ALA A 175 16.86 32.53 13.83
CA ALA A 175 16.94 32.24 15.26
C ALA A 175 18.32 32.50 15.87
N THR A 176 19.41 32.39 15.09
CA THR A 176 20.79 32.56 15.60
C THR A 176 21.09 34.00 16.03
N THR A 177 20.30 34.97 15.54
CA THR A 177 20.46 36.40 15.84
C THR A 177 19.74 36.85 17.12
N LEU A 178 18.90 35.99 17.70
CA LEU A 178 18.12 36.30 18.90
C LEU A 178 18.95 36.09 20.18
N PRO A 179 18.92 37.03 21.14
CA PRO A 179 19.64 36.90 22.41
C PRO A 179 19.24 35.61 23.15
N PRO A 180 20.21 34.90 23.76
CA PRO A 180 19.90 33.79 24.64
C PRO A 180 19.19 34.28 25.92
N ARG A 181 18.33 33.45 26.51
CA ARG A 181 17.62 33.74 27.76
C ARG A 181 18.61 33.74 28.94
N ALA A 182 18.53 34.75 29.80
CA ALA A 182 19.37 34.83 31.00
C ALA A 182 18.83 33.89 32.09
N GLY A 183 19.63 32.90 32.51
CA GLY A 183 19.29 31.99 33.61
C GLY A 183 18.77 30.61 33.20
N SER A 184 19.51 29.87 32.37
CA SER A 184 19.17 28.48 31.98
C SER A 184 19.41 27.43 33.09
N GLN A 185 19.05 27.71 34.35
CA GLN A 185 19.11 26.75 35.46
C GLN A 185 17.74 26.62 36.12
N GLY A 186 17.21 25.38 36.15
CA GLY A 186 16.03 24.98 36.88
C GLY A 186 14.70 25.43 36.28
N ALA A 187 14.09 24.61 35.42
CA ALA A 187 12.67 24.77 35.09
C ALA A 187 11.86 23.94 36.10
N ASP A 188 11.08 24.64 36.93
CA ASP A 188 10.14 24.04 37.88
C ASP A 188 9.14 23.13 37.13
N THR A 189 9.29 21.81 37.25
CA THR A 189 8.46 20.82 36.54
C THR A 189 7.14 20.61 37.30
N SER A 190 6.15 21.46 37.01
CA SER A 190 4.77 21.02 37.18
C SER A 190 4.45 19.95 36.12
N PRO A 191 3.71 18.88 36.46
CA PRO A 191 3.44 17.77 35.55
C PRO A 191 2.69 18.23 34.30
N VAL A 192 3.21 17.86 33.13
CA VAL A 192 2.51 18.01 31.85
C VAL A 192 1.43 16.93 31.76
N PRO A 193 0.17 17.25 31.41
CA PRO A 193 -0.88 16.24 31.29
C PRO A 193 -0.61 15.25 30.15
N GLU A 194 -0.77 13.95 30.43
CA GLU A 194 -0.80 12.87 29.45
C GLU A 194 -1.93 13.08 28.40
N ALA A 195 -1.72 12.59 27.18
CA ALA A 195 -2.80 12.50 26.21
C ALA A 195 -3.86 11.50 26.70
N THR A 196 -5.04 12.00 27.05
CA THR A 196 -6.12 11.19 27.63
C THR A 196 -6.68 10.17 26.63
N ALA A 197 -7.30 9.08 27.10
CA ALA A 197 -7.99 8.11 26.22
C ALA A 197 -9.06 8.76 25.32
N SER A 198 -9.61 9.91 25.74
CA SER A 198 -10.48 10.74 24.92
C SER A 198 -9.75 11.40 23.74
N ALA A 199 -8.49 11.80 23.90
CA ALA A 199 -7.68 12.34 22.81
C ALA A 199 -7.36 11.26 21.78
N ALA A 200 -7.06 10.03 22.22
CA ALA A 200 -6.83 8.89 21.34
C ALA A 200 -8.09 8.50 20.55
N LEU A 201 -9.28 8.56 21.17
CA LEU A 201 -10.55 8.35 20.48
C LEU A 201 -10.74 9.38 19.34
N THR A 202 -10.60 10.68 19.63
CA THR A 202 -10.71 11.75 18.63
C THR A 202 -9.70 11.58 17.49
N GLN A 203 -8.46 11.23 17.82
CA GLN A 203 -7.41 10.99 16.84
C GLN A 203 -7.72 9.79 15.95
N GLY A 204 -8.17 8.66 16.52
CA GLY A 204 -8.55 7.47 15.78
C GLY A 204 -9.72 7.71 14.82
N ILE A 205 -10.74 8.44 15.27
CA ILE A 205 -11.88 8.87 14.42
C ILE A 205 -11.38 9.70 13.22
N ALA A 206 -10.52 10.69 13.48
CA ALA A 206 -9.95 11.53 12.43
C ALA A 206 -9.11 10.73 11.42
N LEU A 207 -8.32 9.75 11.87
CA LEU A 207 -7.54 8.86 11.02
C LEU A 207 -8.45 7.98 10.15
N ASN A 208 -9.52 7.41 10.73
CA ASN A 208 -10.53 6.64 10.01
C ASN A 208 -11.19 7.46 8.90
N HIS A 209 -11.54 8.72 9.18
CA HIS A 209 -12.15 9.60 8.18
C HIS A 209 -11.22 10.00 7.04
N LYS A 210 -9.90 9.99 7.27
CA LYS A 210 -8.86 10.26 6.26
C LYS A 210 -8.52 9.05 5.39
N GLY A 211 -9.01 7.85 5.74
CA GLY A 211 -8.61 6.60 5.10
C GLY A 211 -7.30 6.01 5.65
N LEU A 212 -6.77 6.55 6.75
CA LEU A 212 -5.57 6.04 7.45
C LEU A 212 -5.98 4.98 8.47
N HIS A 213 -6.59 3.91 7.96
CA HIS A 213 -7.28 2.91 8.79
C HIS A 213 -6.32 2.04 9.62
N VAL A 214 -5.11 1.80 9.12
CA VAL A 214 -4.07 1.05 9.86
C VAL A 214 -3.60 1.86 11.06
N GLU A 215 -3.32 3.15 10.86
CA GLU A 215 -2.94 4.06 11.94
C GLU A 215 -4.08 4.27 12.94
N ALA A 216 -5.34 4.35 12.45
CA ALA A 216 -6.52 4.42 13.29
C ALA A 216 -6.63 3.18 14.19
N SER A 217 -6.56 1.98 13.61
CA SER A 217 -6.57 0.71 14.34
C SER A 217 -5.48 0.68 15.41
N ARG A 218 -4.24 1.03 15.04
CA ARG A 218 -3.11 1.08 15.99
C ARG A 218 -3.38 2.02 17.16
N VAL A 219 -3.78 3.28 16.90
CA VAL A 219 -4.02 4.28 17.94
C VAL A 219 -5.16 3.87 18.88
N LEU A 220 -6.25 3.35 18.33
CA LEU A 220 -7.44 2.98 19.09
C LEU A 220 -7.20 1.73 19.94
N ASN A 221 -6.58 0.70 19.37
CA ASN A 221 -6.26 -0.54 20.09
C ASN A 221 -5.19 -0.31 21.19
N ASP A 222 -4.20 0.54 20.92
CA ASP A 222 -3.19 0.94 21.91
C ASP A 222 -3.78 1.79 23.05
N ALA A 223 -4.83 2.57 22.79
CA ALA A 223 -5.58 3.25 23.84
C ALA A 223 -6.39 2.27 24.70
N LEU A 224 -7.00 1.25 24.08
CA LEU A 224 -7.77 0.21 24.78
C LEU A 224 -6.92 -0.60 25.75
N THR A 225 -5.66 -0.90 25.42
CA THR A 225 -4.74 -1.67 26.30
C THR A 225 -4.27 -0.88 27.53
N ARG A 226 -4.32 0.46 27.46
CA ARG A 226 -3.92 1.36 28.54
C ARG A 226 -5.07 1.89 29.39
N LEU A 227 -6.31 1.51 29.08
CA LEU A 227 -7.46 1.93 29.87
C LEU A 227 -7.35 1.43 31.31
N THR A 228 -7.47 2.35 32.25
CA THR A 228 -7.57 2.00 33.67
C THR A 228 -8.95 1.36 33.95
N PRO A 229 -9.06 0.52 35.00
CA PRO A 229 -10.32 -0.16 35.33
C PRO A 229 -11.51 0.78 35.62
N ASP A 230 -11.24 2.03 36.00
CA ASP A 230 -12.19 3.09 36.31
C ASP A 230 -12.59 3.95 35.09
N ALA A 231 -12.08 3.65 33.90
CA ALA A 231 -12.43 4.37 32.69
C ALA A 231 -13.96 4.34 32.44
N PRO A 232 -14.59 5.47 32.05
CA PRO A 232 -16.04 5.54 31.83
C PRO A 232 -16.52 4.47 30.83
N PRO A 233 -17.57 3.67 31.16
CA PRO A 233 -18.08 2.62 30.28
C PRO A 233 -18.44 3.10 28.87
N ALA A 234 -18.99 4.31 28.76
CA ALA A 234 -19.32 4.93 27.47
C ALA A 234 -18.07 5.20 26.61
N LEU A 235 -16.97 5.66 27.22
CA LEU A 235 -15.71 5.92 26.51
C LEU A 235 -15.09 4.62 26.00
N LYS A 236 -15.08 3.57 26.85
CA LYS A 236 -14.58 2.24 26.46
C LYS A 236 -15.41 1.65 25.32
N ALA A 237 -16.73 1.76 25.39
CA ALA A 237 -17.62 1.32 24.32
C ALA A 237 -17.37 2.05 23.00
N GLU A 238 -17.12 3.36 23.01
CA GLU A 238 -16.83 4.11 21.79
C GLU A 238 -15.46 3.77 21.19
N LEU A 239 -14.44 3.60 22.03
CA LEU A 239 -13.12 3.14 21.57
C LEU A 239 -13.21 1.78 20.87
N LEU A 240 -13.98 0.84 21.41
CA LEU A 240 -14.22 -0.47 20.79
C LEU A 240 -14.97 -0.34 19.46
N LEU A 241 -16.02 0.50 19.39
CA LEU A 241 -16.75 0.71 18.13
C LEU A 241 -15.87 1.31 17.03
N GLU A 242 -15.05 2.32 17.36
CA GLU A 242 -14.13 2.93 16.38
C GLU A 242 -12.99 1.99 15.98
N ALA A 243 -12.46 1.21 16.93
CA ALA A 243 -11.45 0.18 16.65
C ALA A 243 -12.03 -0.90 15.72
N GLY A 244 -13.23 -1.38 16.00
CA GLY A 244 -13.92 -2.36 15.15
C GLY A 244 -14.20 -1.83 13.74
N LEU A 245 -14.57 -0.55 13.59
CA LEU A 245 -14.71 0.06 12.27
C LEU A 245 -13.36 0.18 11.55
N ALA A 246 -12.28 0.56 12.25
CA ALA A 246 -10.95 0.63 11.69
C ALA A 246 -10.49 -0.74 11.17
N ASP A 247 -10.61 -1.78 12.00
CA ASP A 247 -10.25 -3.17 11.68
C ASP A 247 -11.08 -3.74 10.52
N SER A 248 -12.37 -3.39 10.44
CA SER A 248 -13.21 -3.76 9.31
C SER A 248 -12.71 -3.13 8.00
N ASN A 249 -12.34 -1.84 8.01
CA ASN A 249 -11.83 -1.15 6.82
C ASN A 249 -10.47 -1.68 6.34
N ILE A 250 -9.67 -2.27 7.22
CA ILE A 250 -8.42 -2.98 6.86
C ILE A 250 -8.61 -4.48 6.64
N ARG A 251 -9.86 -4.96 6.52
CA ARG A 251 -10.23 -6.36 6.23
C ARG A 251 -9.86 -7.39 7.31
N PHE A 252 -10.01 -7.01 8.58
CA PHE A 252 -9.92 -7.92 9.73
C PHE A 252 -11.31 -8.15 10.36
N PRO A 253 -12.20 -8.92 9.70
CA PRO A 253 -13.60 -9.04 10.12
C PRO A 253 -13.76 -9.73 11.48
N ASP A 254 -12.86 -10.66 11.84
CA ASP A 254 -12.91 -11.37 13.14
C ASP A 254 -12.61 -10.42 14.30
N ALA A 255 -11.59 -9.57 14.16
CA ALA A 255 -11.25 -8.55 15.15
C ALA A 255 -12.35 -7.48 15.26
N ALA A 256 -12.89 -7.04 14.11
CA ALA A 256 -14.02 -6.12 14.07
C ALA A 256 -15.25 -6.69 14.79
N ALA A 257 -15.62 -7.95 14.51
CA ALA A 257 -16.72 -8.63 15.15
C ALA A 257 -16.54 -8.74 16.67
N GLN A 258 -15.32 -9.09 17.13
CA GLN A 258 -14.99 -9.16 18.54
C GLN A 258 -15.16 -7.80 19.22
N HIS A 259 -14.60 -6.72 18.65
CA HIS A 259 -14.77 -5.37 19.17
C HIS A 259 -16.25 -4.94 19.25
N PHE A 260 -17.06 -5.31 18.26
CA PHE A 260 -18.50 -5.02 18.27
C PHE A 260 -19.26 -5.80 19.34
N GLU A 261 -18.92 -7.06 19.59
CA GLU A 261 -19.50 -7.84 20.69
C GLU A 261 -19.05 -7.33 22.07
N ASP A 262 -17.78 -6.99 22.24
CA ASP A 262 -17.25 -6.42 23.48
C ASP A 262 -17.88 -5.06 23.80
N ALA A 263 -18.06 -4.20 22.78
CA ALA A 263 -18.77 -2.93 22.94
C ALA A 263 -20.21 -3.17 23.41
N ARG A 264 -20.92 -4.13 22.80
CA ARG A 264 -22.30 -4.47 23.14
C ARG A 264 -22.42 -4.99 24.57
N ALA A 265 -21.48 -5.81 25.01
CA ALA A 265 -21.44 -6.33 26.39
C ALA A 265 -21.31 -5.20 27.42
N ILE A 266 -20.64 -4.09 27.08
CA ILE A 266 -20.45 -2.94 27.97
C ILE A 266 -21.71 -2.06 28.08
N PHE A 267 -22.64 -2.12 27.11
CA PHE A 267 -23.81 -1.23 27.08
C PHE A 267 -24.73 -1.35 28.32
N VAL A 268 -24.72 -2.50 29.01
CA VAL A 268 -25.45 -2.68 30.28
C VAL A 268 -24.93 -1.79 31.40
N ALA A 269 -23.65 -1.40 31.34
CA ALA A 269 -22.99 -0.51 32.29
C ALA A 269 -22.97 0.96 31.83
N VAL A 270 -23.54 1.27 30.66
CA VAL A 270 -23.64 2.63 30.14
C VAL A 270 -24.94 3.29 30.62
N PRO A 271 -24.94 4.59 30.98
CA PRO A 271 -26.17 5.30 31.32
C PRO A 271 -27.26 5.16 30.26
N ALA A 272 -28.50 4.93 30.69
CA ALA A 272 -29.66 4.70 29.80
C ALA A 272 -29.90 5.85 28.78
N THR A 273 -29.46 7.07 29.11
CA THR A 273 -29.53 8.23 28.22
C THR A 273 -28.58 8.11 27.02
N ARG A 274 -27.51 7.33 27.12
CA ARG A 274 -26.52 7.15 26.04
C ARG A 274 -26.66 5.84 25.27
N THR A 275 -27.21 4.80 25.89
CA THR A 275 -27.35 3.47 25.29
C THR A 275 -28.05 3.45 23.90
N PRO A 276 -29.14 4.20 23.65
CA PRO A 276 -29.79 4.20 22.33
C PRO A 276 -28.89 4.71 21.19
N PHE A 277 -28.05 5.70 21.47
CA PHE A 277 -27.10 6.21 20.48
C PHE A 277 -26.02 5.16 20.17
N LEU A 278 -25.47 4.50 21.20
CA LEU A 278 -24.43 3.49 21.00
C LEU A 278 -24.94 2.27 20.25
N LEU A 279 -26.18 1.84 20.52
CA LEU A 279 -26.84 0.76 19.76
C LEU A 279 -27.00 1.13 18.28
N ARG A 280 -27.46 2.36 18.00
CA ARG A 280 -27.57 2.85 16.62
C ARG A 280 -26.21 2.92 15.92
N LYS A 281 -25.17 3.40 16.62
CA LYS A 281 -23.79 3.43 16.10
C LYS A 281 -23.28 2.02 15.79
N LEU A 282 -23.50 1.07 16.70
CA LEU A 282 -23.16 -0.34 16.52
C LEU A 282 -23.81 -0.95 15.28
N ASP A 283 -25.13 -0.77 15.09
CA ASP A 283 -25.84 -1.31 13.93
C ASP A 283 -25.34 -0.70 12.62
N THR A 284 -25.13 0.62 12.57
CA THR A 284 -24.55 1.29 11.40
C THR A 284 -23.15 0.76 11.08
N TYR A 285 -22.32 0.51 12.08
CA TYR A 285 -20.95 0.01 11.88
C TYR A 285 -20.94 -1.46 11.45
N ARG A 286 -21.84 -2.29 11.98
CA ARG A 286 -22.04 -3.67 11.50
C ARG A 286 -22.55 -3.72 10.07
N ALA A 287 -23.41 -2.79 9.66
CA ALA A 287 -23.84 -2.70 8.28
C ALA A 287 -22.70 -2.28 7.34
N LEU A 288 -21.84 -1.35 7.77
CA LEU A 288 -20.63 -0.98 7.04
C LEU A 288 -19.63 -2.15 6.95
N ASP A 289 -19.48 -2.91 8.03
CA ASP A 289 -18.70 -4.15 8.02
C ASP A 289 -19.25 -5.19 7.03
N ALA A 290 -20.56 -5.42 7.05
CA ALA A 290 -21.21 -6.30 6.09
C ALA A 290 -21.01 -5.82 4.63
N ILE A 291 -21.02 -4.50 4.39
CA ILE A 291 -20.68 -3.93 3.07
C ILE A 291 -19.22 -4.21 2.70
N ASN A 292 -18.27 -4.02 3.63
CA ASN A 292 -16.86 -4.33 3.41
C ASN A 292 -16.63 -5.82 3.11
N ARG A 293 -17.48 -6.71 3.65
CA ARG A 293 -17.51 -8.15 3.35
C ARG A 293 -18.32 -8.53 2.09
N GLY A 294 -18.93 -7.58 1.39
CA GLY A 294 -19.82 -7.83 0.24
C GLY A 294 -21.18 -8.45 0.61
N ALA A 295 -21.52 -8.54 1.90
CA ALA A 295 -22.76 -9.11 2.41
C ALA A 295 -23.90 -8.07 2.38
N PHE A 296 -24.27 -7.59 1.19
CA PHE A 296 -25.24 -6.48 1.03
C PHE A 296 -26.64 -6.77 1.60
N ILE A 297 -27.08 -8.03 1.58
CA ILE A 297 -28.38 -8.43 2.16
C ILE A 297 -28.32 -8.34 3.69
N GLU A 298 -27.21 -8.78 4.30
CA GLU A 298 -26.98 -8.68 5.75
C GLU A 298 -26.92 -7.22 6.21
N ALA A 299 -26.28 -6.37 5.40
CA ALA A 299 -26.21 -4.93 5.66
C ALA A 299 -27.61 -4.29 5.68
N LEU A 300 -28.45 -4.58 4.67
CA LEU A 300 -29.83 -4.08 4.61
C LEU A 300 -30.66 -4.58 5.80
N ALA A 301 -30.60 -5.88 6.11
CA ALA A 301 -31.32 -6.45 7.26
C ALA A 301 -30.88 -5.83 8.59
N THR A 302 -29.58 -5.51 8.74
CA THR A 302 -29.07 -4.81 9.92
C THR A 302 -29.60 -3.39 10.03
N LEU A 303 -29.61 -2.64 8.92
CA LEU A 303 -30.13 -1.27 8.86
C LEU A 303 -31.66 -1.20 9.04
N ASP A 304 -32.39 -2.24 8.66
CA ASP A 304 -33.85 -2.33 8.88
C ASP A 304 -34.20 -2.44 10.37
N ARG A 305 -33.37 -3.12 11.17
CA ARG A 305 -33.52 -3.15 12.64
C ARG A 305 -33.39 -1.76 13.26
N THR A 306 -32.52 -0.93 12.71
CA THR A 306 -32.26 0.44 13.19
C THR A 306 -33.44 1.40 12.99
N GLY A 307 -34.30 1.11 12.00
CA GLY A 307 -35.52 1.88 11.70
C GLY A 307 -36.71 1.61 12.63
N GLY A 308 -36.67 0.55 13.43
CA GLY A 308 -37.78 0.10 14.29
C GLY A 308 -37.67 0.49 15.78
N MET A 309 -36.63 1.20 16.23
CA MET A 309 -36.48 1.55 17.65
C MET A 309 -37.47 2.65 18.10
N PRO A 310 -38.16 2.47 19.24
CA PRO A 310 -39.15 3.43 19.76
C PRO A 310 -38.46 4.75 20.13
N GLY A 311 -38.88 5.80 19.43
CA GLY A 311 -38.23 7.11 19.35
C GLY A 311 -38.40 7.73 17.95
N ALA A 312 -38.77 6.93 16.95
CA ALA A 312 -39.02 7.37 15.57
C ALA A 312 -40.38 8.06 15.33
N THR A 313 -41.28 8.12 16.32
CA THR A 313 -42.58 8.81 16.20
C THR A 313 -42.49 10.31 16.44
N ASP A 314 -41.44 10.79 17.11
CA ASP A 314 -41.09 12.20 17.13
C ASP A 314 -40.01 12.41 16.07
N ARG A 315 -40.40 12.96 14.91
CA ARG A 315 -39.48 13.61 13.95
C ARG A 315 -39.51 15.11 14.25
N PRO A 316 -38.75 15.63 15.23
CA PRO A 316 -38.88 17.02 15.67
C PRO A 316 -38.36 17.99 14.60
N LEU A 317 -37.67 17.50 13.57
CA LEU A 317 -36.99 18.33 12.56
C LEU A 317 -37.60 18.22 11.15
N GLN A 318 -38.76 17.58 11.00
CA GLN A 318 -39.70 17.93 9.93
C GLN A 318 -40.60 19.11 10.35
N ASP A 319 -40.67 19.37 11.66
CA ASP A 319 -41.31 20.55 12.19
C ASP A 319 -40.43 21.79 11.93
N ALA A 320 -41.00 22.72 11.15
CA ALA A 320 -40.37 23.98 10.81
C ALA A 320 -40.03 24.82 12.06
N ALA A 321 -40.77 24.67 13.17
CA ALA A 321 -40.52 25.44 14.39
C ALA A 321 -39.20 25.06 15.07
N THR A 322 -38.84 23.77 15.09
CA THR A 322 -37.55 23.30 15.63
C THR A 322 -36.38 23.69 14.72
N LEU A 323 -36.55 23.65 13.39
CA LEU A 323 -35.57 24.17 12.42
C LEU A 323 -35.38 25.69 12.51
N VAL A 324 -36.46 26.43 12.82
CA VAL A 324 -36.41 27.87 13.08
C VAL A 324 -35.72 28.15 14.41
N ALA A 325 -35.95 27.37 15.47
CA ALA A 325 -35.29 27.51 16.76
C ALA A 325 -33.76 27.29 16.68
N LEU A 326 -33.30 26.34 15.87
CA LEU A 326 -31.88 26.13 15.58
C LEU A 326 -31.24 27.31 14.79
N ASN A 327 -32.06 28.09 14.08
CA ASN A 327 -31.65 29.19 13.21
C ASN A 327 -31.91 30.61 13.75
N GLN A 328 -32.65 30.79 14.85
CA GLN A 328 -32.90 32.10 15.45
C GLN A 328 -31.70 32.59 16.29
N PRO A 329 -31.36 33.89 16.28
CA PRO A 329 -30.58 34.53 17.34
C PRO A 329 -31.49 34.84 18.55
N ALA A 330 -31.01 34.61 19.78
CA ALA A 330 -31.76 34.96 20.97
C ALA A 330 -31.89 36.48 21.11
N ALA A 331 -33.11 36.99 21.27
CA ALA A 331 -33.36 38.39 21.60
C ALA A 331 -33.22 38.61 23.11
N GLY A 332 -32.33 39.54 23.52
CA GLY A 332 -32.32 40.11 24.88
C GLY A 332 -31.01 39.96 25.68
N ASP A 333 -30.00 40.71 25.27
CA ASP A 333 -28.75 41.18 25.92
C ASP A 333 -27.95 40.32 26.95
N ARG A 334 -26.68 40.07 26.56
CA ARG A 334 -25.45 39.77 27.34
C ARG A 334 -25.52 38.74 28.47
N GLY A 335 -25.50 37.47 28.08
CA GLY A 335 -25.05 36.32 28.89
C GLY A 335 -25.55 35.01 28.27
N MET A 336 -24.65 34.14 27.78
CA MET A 336 -24.95 32.77 27.29
C MET A 336 -25.90 32.00 28.25
N PRO A 337 -26.67 30.94 27.86
CA PRO A 337 -26.64 30.10 26.63
C PRO A 337 -28.01 29.62 26.05
N ALA A 338 -27.99 28.97 24.88
CA ALA A 338 -28.76 27.75 24.58
C ALA A 338 -28.05 26.98 23.45
N LEU A 339 -27.20 26.02 23.81
CA LEU A 339 -26.60 25.06 22.88
C LEU A 339 -27.70 24.10 22.39
N ALA A 340 -27.75 23.82 21.09
CA ALA A 340 -28.59 22.75 20.53
C ALA A 340 -28.35 21.42 21.29
N ASP A 341 -29.38 20.58 21.42
CA ASP A 341 -29.24 19.25 22.03
C ASP A 341 -28.24 18.41 21.22
N THR A 342 -27.03 18.28 21.77
CA THR A 342 -25.91 17.52 21.18
C THR A 342 -26.30 16.08 20.88
N ALA A 343 -27.19 15.47 21.67
CA ALA A 343 -27.67 14.11 21.43
C ALA A 343 -28.53 14.01 20.16
N GLN A 344 -29.30 15.06 19.85
CA GLN A 344 -30.13 15.13 18.65
C GLN A 344 -29.28 15.31 17.38
N LEU A 345 -28.22 16.13 17.46
CA LEU A 345 -27.25 16.29 16.37
C LEU A 345 -26.49 14.99 16.07
N SER A 346 -25.99 14.30 17.10
CA SER A 346 -25.25 13.04 16.90
C SER A 346 -26.14 11.93 16.30
N ARG A 347 -27.45 11.92 16.58
CA ARG A 347 -28.41 10.99 15.94
C ARG A 347 -28.54 11.26 14.44
N LEU A 348 -28.64 12.52 14.01
CA LEU A 348 -28.78 12.87 12.59
C LEU A 348 -27.54 12.46 11.77
N VAL A 349 -26.35 12.59 12.36
CA VAL A 349 -25.10 12.12 11.73
C VAL A 349 -25.15 10.62 11.48
N LEU A 350 -25.59 9.83 12.47
CA LEU A 350 -25.74 8.38 12.32
C LEU A 350 -26.84 7.99 11.33
N ASP A 351 -27.95 8.74 11.28
CA ASP A 351 -29.05 8.48 10.34
C ASP A 351 -28.62 8.75 8.89
N ALA A 352 -27.94 9.87 8.65
CA ALA A 352 -27.35 10.16 7.34
C ALA A 352 -26.31 9.08 6.94
N GLN A 353 -25.49 8.61 7.88
CA GLN A 353 -24.53 7.53 7.63
C GLN A 353 -25.22 6.19 7.32
N ALA A 354 -26.33 5.88 8.00
CA ALA A 354 -27.13 4.69 7.75
C ALA A 354 -27.78 4.72 6.35
N HIS A 355 -28.36 5.85 5.94
CA HIS A 355 -28.90 6.04 4.59
C HIS A 355 -27.79 5.95 3.51
N TYR A 356 -26.61 6.51 3.78
CA TYR A 356 -25.44 6.33 2.93
C TYR A 356 -25.05 4.85 2.78
N ALA A 357 -24.96 4.10 3.88
CA ALA A 357 -24.66 2.67 3.87
C ALA A 357 -25.72 1.88 3.08
N ARG A 358 -27.01 2.21 3.26
CA ARG A 358 -28.13 1.62 2.51
C ARG A 358 -28.00 1.87 1.01
N SER A 359 -27.65 3.10 0.59
CA SER A 359 -27.40 3.43 -0.81
C SER A 359 -26.33 2.54 -1.44
N ILE A 360 -25.22 2.28 -0.73
CA ILE A 360 -24.15 1.39 -1.21
C ILE A 360 -24.66 -0.04 -1.34
N ALA A 361 -25.35 -0.56 -0.32
CA ALA A 361 -25.87 -1.93 -0.33
C ALA A 361 -26.89 -2.16 -1.46
N LEU A 362 -27.78 -1.19 -1.71
CA LEU A 362 -28.72 -1.23 -2.84
C LEU A 362 -28.00 -1.19 -4.19
N LEU A 363 -27.01 -0.31 -4.34
CA LEU A 363 -26.20 -0.25 -5.55
C LEU A 363 -25.45 -1.56 -5.81
N GLY A 364 -24.88 -2.17 -4.77
CA GLY A 364 -24.22 -3.48 -4.83
C GLY A 364 -25.15 -4.62 -5.26
N ARG A 365 -26.46 -4.45 -5.09
CA ARG A 365 -27.50 -5.38 -5.57
C ARG A 365 -28.06 -5.01 -6.96
N GLY A 366 -27.56 -3.95 -7.58
CA GLY A 366 -28.06 -3.44 -8.86
C GLY A 366 -29.33 -2.59 -8.75
N ASP A 367 -29.86 -2.31 -7.55
CA ASP A 367 -31.00 -1.41 -7.36
C ASP A 367 -30.53 0.05 -7.33
N ARG A 368 -30.38 0.59 -8.53
CA ARG A 368 -29.91 1.96 -8.72
C ARG A 368 -30.92 3.02 -8.31
N ALA A 369 -32.21 2.77 -8.52
CA ALA A 369 -33.26 3.72 -8.18
C ALA A 369 -33.36 3.87 -6.66
N GLY A 370 -33.40 2.73 -5.95
CA GLY A 370 -33.34 2.72 -4.49
C GLY A 370 -32.05 3.36 -3.97
N ALA A 371 -30.90 3.06 -4.56
CA ALA A 371 -29.64 3.68 -4.16
C ALA A 371 -29.65 5.21 -4.27
N LEU A 372 -30.29 5.76 -5.31
CA LEU A 372 -30.46 7.20 -5.49
C LEU A 372 -31.42 7.80 -4.44
N THR A 373 -32.56 7.15 -4.19
CA THR A 373 -33.50 7.59 -3.15
C THR A 373 -32.83 7.68 -1.77
N GLU A 374 -32.04 6.67 -1.41
CA GLU A 374 -31.37 6.61 -0.11
C GLU A 374 -30.25 7.65 0.03
N ILE A 375 -29.46 7.89 -1.03
CA ILE A 375 -28.41 8.92 -0.93
C ILE A 375 -29.00 10.34 -0.89
N ASP A 376 -30.14 10.56 -1.56
CA ASP A 376 -30.86 11.84 -1.49
C ASP A 376 -31.48 12.04 -0.11
N ALA A 377 -31.96 10.97 0.54
CA ALA A 377 -32.38 11.01 1.94
C ALA A 377 -31.21 11.36 2.87
N ALA A 378 -30.04 10.73 2.70
CA ALA A 378 -28.82 11.09 3.45
C ALA A 378 -28.45 12.56 3.26
N ALA A 379 -28.49 13.06 2.02
CA ALA A 379 -28.20 14.45 1.68
C ALA A 379 -29.22 15.42 2.30
N ALA A 380 -30.51 15.05 2.35
CA ALA A 380 -31.56 15.84 2.99
C ALA A 380 -31.36 15.95 4.50
N ILE A 381 -30.92 14.87 5.16
CA ILE A 381 -30.59 14.87 6.59
C ILE A 381 -29.30 15.66 6.87
N TYR A 382 -28.31 15.57 5.98
CA TYR A 382 -27.03 16.26 6.12
C TYR A 382 -27.15 17.78 5.93
N ARG A 383 -28.03 18.25 5.04
CA ARG A 383 -28.11 19.67 4.64
C ARG A 383 -28.36 20.64 5.81
N PRO A 384 -29.27 20.38 6.78
CA PRO A 384 -29.38 21.23 7.97
C PRO A 384 -28.14 21.23 8.86
N LEU A 385 -27.31 20.18 8.80
CA LEU A 385 -26.07 20.05 9.59
C LEU A 385 -24.93 20.91 9.03
N THR A 386 -25.03 21.41 7.79
CA THR A 386 -24.01 22.29 7.18
C THR A 386 -24.11 23.76 7.64
N ASN A 387 -24.71 24.00 8.80
CA ASN A 387 -24.89 25.32 9.38
C ASN A 387 -23.57 25.87 9.93
N GLU A 388 -23.25 27.14 9.67
CA GLU A 388 -22.05 27.83 10.19
C GLU A 388 -21.97 27.87 11.72
N ARG A 389 -23.08 27.63 12.42
CA ARG A 389 -23.15 27.51 13.89
C ARG A 389 -22.65 26.16 14.42
N LEU A 390 -22.56 25.14 13.57
CA LEU A 390 -22.05 23.82 13.91
C LEU A 390 -20.59 23.69 13.45
N ASP A 391 -19.78 22.99 14.24
CA ASP A 391 -18.41 22.68 13.85
C ASP A 391 -18.40 21.73 12.65
N GLN A 392 -18.16 22.32 11.47
CA GLN A 392 -18.13 21.60 10.19
C GLN A 392 -16.93 20.67 10.06
N THR A 393 -15.87 20.87 10.85
CA THR A 393 -14.63 20.09 10.74
C THR A 393 -14.85 18.63 11.11
N GLN A 394 -15.85 18.35 11.94
CA GLN A 394 -16.29 17.01 12.34
C GLN A 394 -17.31 16.38 11.38
N LEU A 395 -17.77 17.10 10.35
CA LEU A 395 -18.86 16.68 9.45
C LEU A 395 -18.44 16.59 7.98
N TYR A 396 -17.31 17.20 7.59
CA TYR A 396 -16.83 17.18 6.21
C TYR A 396 -16.65 15.77 5.64
N TRP A 397 -16.26 14.79 6.46
CA TRP A 397 -16.13 13.40 6.02
C TRP A 397 -17.47 12.80 5.57
N LEU A 398 -18.57 13.14 6.24
CA LEU A 398 -19.91 12.64 5.93
C LEU A 398 -20.44 13.29 4.66
N GLY A 399 -20.29 14.61 4.54
CA GLY A 399 -20.61 15.33 3.30
C GLY A 399 -19.81 14.81 2.12
N ALA A 400 -18.52 14.54 2.30
CA ALA A 400 -17.68 13.94 1.28
C ALA A 400 -18.17 12.54 0.85
N ARG A 401 -18.52 11.67 1.80
CA ARG A 401 -19.08 10.34 1.51
C ARG A 401 -20.38 10.42 0.71
N ILE A 402 -21.28 11.32 1.11
CA ILE A 402 -22.56 11.55 0.42
C ILE A 402 -22.29 12.06 -1.01
N ALA A 403 -21.47 13.10 -1.15
CA ALA A 403 -21.13 13.68 -2.44
C ALA A 403 -20.42 12.66 -3.35
N ARG A 404 -19.49 11.84 -2.82
CA ARG A 404 -18.79 10.80 -3.59
C ARG A 404 -19.76 9.79 -4.17
N GLN A 405 -20.72 9.34 -3.36
CA GLN A 405 -21.75 8.38 -3.81
C GLN A 405 -22.74 9.00 -4.80
N GLN A 406 -23.14 10.26 -4.61
CA GLN A 406 -23.93 10.99 -5.61
C GLN A 406 -23.17 11.12 -6.94
N GLY A 407 -21.88 11.48 -6.88
CA GLY A 407 -20.99 11.55 -8.05
C GLY A 407 -20.90 10.22 -8.78
N ARG A 408 -20.77 9.11 -8.06
CA ARG A 408 -20.79 7.75 -8.63
C ARG A 408 -22.11 7.43 -9.35
N LEU A 409 -23.25 7.71 -8.70
CA LEU A 409 -24.57 7.46 -9.28
C LEU A 409 -24.85 8.36 -10.49
N ARG A 410 -24.36 9.61 -10.51
CA ARG A 410 -24.47 10.52 -11.67
C ARG A 410 -23.55 10.09 -12.82
N ALA A 411 -22.32 9.69 -12.53
CA ALA A 411 -21.37 9.22 -13.54
C ALA A 411 -21.89 7.95 -14.24
N GLN A 412 -22.47 7.00 -13.50
CA GLN A 412 -23.12 5.83 -14.08
C GLN A 412 -24.33 6.18 -14.96
N ALA A 413 -24.86 7.42 -14.88
CA ALA A 413 -26.01 7.90 -15.67
C ALA A 413 -25.56 8.61 -16.95
N GLY A 414 -24.24 8.78 -17.12
CA GLY A 414 -23.68 9.62 -18.18
C GLY A 414 -23.73 11.12 -17.86
N ASP A 415 -24.19 11.53 -16.68
CA ASP A 415 -24.20 12.94 -16.27
C ASP A 415 -22.85 13.33 -15.65
N TYR A 416 -21.83 13.45 -16.51
CA TYR A 416 -20.46 13.69 -16.09
C TYR A 416 -20.23 15.11 -15.53
N ARG A 417 -21.06 16.09 -15.92
CA ARG A 417 -20.94 17.45 -15.35
C ARG A 417 -21.42 17.46 -13.90
N ALA A 418 -22.61 16.94 -13.62
CA ALA A 418 -23.07 16.84 -12.24
C ALA A 418 -22.16 15.93 -11.40
N ALA A 419 -21.69 14.82 -11.98
CA ALA A 419 -20.73 13.95 -11.30
C ALA A 419 -19.42 14.68 -10.97
N LEU A 420 -18.91 15.52 -11.87
CA LEU A 420 -17.70 16.31 -11.63
C LEU A 420 -17.90 17.28 -10.48
N ASP A 421 -19.05 17.94 -10.40
CA ASP A 421 -19.38 18.87 -9.31
C ASP A 421 -19.40 18.13 -7.96
N HIS A 422 -20.00 16.93 -7.93
CA HIS A 422 -20.03 16.07 -6.75
C HIS A 422 -18.64 15.55 -6.35
N TYR A 423 -17.80 15.11 -7.30
CA TYR A 423 -16.43 14.67 -6.98
C TYR A 423 -15.51 15.84 -6.63
N THR A 424 -15.73 17.02 -7.20
CA THR A 424 -15.04 18.26 -6.79
C THR A 424 -15.42 18.61 -5.36
N THR A 425 -16.72 18.60 -5.04
CA THR A 425 -17.22 18.76 -3.67
C THR A 425 -16.63 17.70 -2.73
N THR A 426 -16.51 16.45 -3.19
CA THR A 426 -15.89 15.36 -2.42
C THR A 426 -14.44 15.68 -2.07
N VAL A 427 -13.61 15.97 -3.07
CA VAL A 427 -12.19 16.30 -2.88
C VAL A 427 -12.03 17.55 -2.01
N GLU A 428 -12.87 18.56 -2.21
CA GLU A 428 -12.88 19.77 -1.38
C GLU A 428 -13.24 19.47 0.07
N LEU A 429 -14.31 18.72 0.33
CA LEU A 429 -14.73 18.37 1.68
C LEU A 429 -13.70 17.47 2.36
N LEU A 430 -13.14 16.48 1.66
CA LEU A 430 -12.07 15.64 2.20
C LEU A 430 -10.81 16.46 2.48
N ARG A 431 -10.41 17.38 1.59
CA ARG A 431 -9.27 18.28 1.85
C ARG A 431 -9.54 19.23 3.00
N ARG A 432 -10.72 19.85 3.07
CA ARG A 432 -11.12 20.72 4.18
C ARG A 432 -11.13 19.94 5.49
N GLY A 433 -11.73 18.74 5.51
CA GLY A 433 -11.75 17.85 6.67
C GLY A 433 -10.37 17.34 7.06
N SER A 434 -9.54 16.99 6.09
CA SER A 434 -8.15 16.61 6.32
C SER A 434 -7.37 17.78 6.93
N ILE A 435 -7.33 18.93 6.25
CA ILE A 435 -6.63 20.13 6.70
C ILE A 435 -7.15 20.61 8.06
N ALA A 436 -8.46 20.50 8.30
CA ALA A 436 -9.14 20.87 9.54
C ALA A 436 -9.03 19.81 10.66
N ASN A 437 -8.43 18.64 10.40
CA ASN A 437 -8.09 17.66 11.41
C ASN A 437 -6.60 17.24 11.35
N ALA A 438 -5.66 18.18 11.14
CA ALA A 438 -4.22 17.95 11.15
C ALA A 438 -3.73 17.00 10.05
N GLY A 439 -4.36 17.08 8.89
CA GLY A 439 -4.05 16.30 7.70
C GLY A 439 -3.27 17.08 6.65
N THR A 440 -2.82 16.35 5.63
CA THR A 440 -1.83 16.79 4.64
C THR A 440 -2.48 17.23 3.34
N GLY A 441 -3.79 17.01 3.19
CA GLY A 441 -4.56 17.31 1.99
C GLY A 441 -4.32 16.32 0.84
N SER A 442 -3.64 15.20 1.13
CA SER A 442 -3.19 14.19 0.17
C SER A 442 -3.38 12.76 0.71
N GLU A 443 -4.20 12.58 1.73
CA GLU A 443 -4.48 11.27 2.33
C GLU A 443 -5.15 10.31 1.34
N PRO A 444 -5.11 8.99 1.60
CA PRO A 444 -5.63 7.98 0.68
C PRO A 444 -7.04 8.29 0.17
N ALA A 445 -7.96 8.70 1.05
CA ALA A 445 -9.32 9.04 0.65
C ALA A 445 -9.39 10.22 -0.35
N ILE A 446 -8.50 11.21 -0.22
CA ILE A 446 -8.41 12.35 -1.14
C ILE A 446 -7.79 11.90 -2.46
N ALA A 447 -6.74 11.07 -2.41
CA ALA A 447 -6.06 10.55 -3.59
C ALA A 447 -7.02 9.72 -4.46
N GLU A 448 -7.78 8.81 -3.85
CA GLU A 448 -8.81 8.02 -4.53
C GLU A 448 -9.92 8.89 -5.14
N ALA A 449 -10.48 9.82 -4.35
CA ALA A 449 -11.50 10.75 -4.84
C ALA A 449 -10.94 11.64 -5.95
N GLY A 450 -9.64 11.97 -5.90
CA GLY A 450 -8.91 12.69 -6.93
C GLY A 450 -8.85 11.93 -8.25
N LEU A 451 -8.60 10.61 -8.21
CA LEU A 451 -8.62 9.76 -9.40
C LEU A 451 -10.03 9.68 -10.01
N GLU A 452 -11.06 9.48 -9.19
CA GLU A 452 -12.46 9.48 -9.66
C GLU A 452 -12.86 10.84 -10.25
N ARG A 453 -12.44 11.94 -9.62
CA ARG A 453 -12.67 13.30 -10.12
C ARG A 453 -11.97 13.52 -11.46
N ALA A 454 -10.70 13.13 -11.59
CA ALA A 454 -9.94 13.27 -12.84
C ALA A 454 -10.58 12.46 -13.98
N ALA A 455 -11.05 11.25 -13.68
CA ALA A 455 -11.78 10.38 -14.61
C ALA A 455 -13.06 11.02 -15.15
N VAL A 456 -13.85 11.64 -14.28
CA VAL A 456 -15.07 12.32 -14.67
C VAL A 456 -14.77 13.67 -15.35
N TYR A 457 -13.73 14.38 -14.92
CA TYR A 457 -13.29 15.63 -15.53
C TYR A 457 -12.90 15.45 -17.00
N ALA A 458 -12.15 14.39 -17.30
CA ALA A 458 -11.83 13.99 -18.67
C ALA A 458 -13.11 13.74 -19.50
N ARG A 459 -14.08 12.98 -18.95
CA ARG A 459 -15.36 12.67 -19.63
C ARG A 459 -16.30 13.87 -19.75
N ALA A 460 -16.16 14.87 -18.89
CA ALA A 460 -16.93 16.11 -18.94
C ALA A 460 -16.45 17.10 -20.03
N GLY A 461 -15.38 16.77 -20.77
CA GLY A 461 -14.87 17.54 -21.90
C GLY A 461 -13.62 18.37 -21.63
N ALA A 462 -12.86 18.09 -20.55
CA ALA A 462 -11.58 18.74 -20.29
C ALA A 462 -10.58 18.53 -21.44
N SER A 463 -9.68 19.50 -21.65
CA SER A 463 -8.59 19.31 -22.61
C SER A 463 -7.67 18.18 -22.14
N ARG A 464 -6.96 17.57 -23.09
CA ARG A 464 -6.05 16.45 -22.79
C ARG A 464 -4.97 16.82 -21.76
N SER A 465 -4.41 18.04 -21.85
CA SER A 465 -3.39 18.52 -20.91
C SER A 465 -3.94 18.72 -19.50
N GLU A 466 -5.18 19.21 -19.36
CA GLU A 466 -5.84 19.40 -18.06
C GLU A 466 -6.18 18.05 -17.42
N ALA A 467 -6.75 17.12 -18.20
CA ALA A 467 -7.03 15.77 -17.72
C ALA A 467 -5.75 15.05 -17.27
N ARG A 468 -4.67 15.14 -18.07
CA ARG A 468 -3.36 14.58 -17.77
C ARG A 468 -2.79 15.09 -16.45
N ALA A 469 -2.83 16.41 -16.23
CA ALA A 469 -2.36 17.01 -14.98
C ALA A 469 -3.19 16.53 -13.79
N ALA A 470 -4.53 16.52 -13.92
CA ALA A 470 -5.42 16.05 -12.86
C ALA A 470 -5.17 14.59 -12.47
N PHE A 471 -4.93 13.72 -13.44
CA PHE A 471 -4.58 12.32 -13.17
C PHE A 471 -3.20 12.16 -12.53
N ARG A 472 -2.17 12.84 -13.06
CA ARG A 472 -0.83 12.82 -12.46
C ARG A 472 -0.89 13.21 -10.99
N ASP A 473 -1.50 14.35 -10.68
CA ASP A 473 -1.58 14.85 -9.31
C ASP A 473 -2.32 13.87 -8.38
N ALA A 474 -3.30 13.13 -8.91
CA ALA A 474 -4.01 12.09 -8.16
C ALA A 474 -3.16 10.83 -7.94
N VAL A 475 -2.43 10.35 -8.95
CA VAL A 475 -1.50 9.22 -8.83
C VAL A 475 -0.33 9.56 -7.89
N ASP A 476 0.19 10.78 -7.96
CA ASP A 476 1.23 11.30 -7.06
C ASP A 476 0.76 11.21 -5.61
N ALA A 477 -0.50 11.61 -5.35
CA ALA A 477 -1.11 11.52 -4.04
C ALA A 477 -1.30 10.06 -3.58
N VAL A 478 -1.66 9.14 -4.47
CA VAL A 478 -1.76 7.71 -4.15
C VAL A 478 -0.40 7.19 -3.67
N ILE A 479 0.66 7.40 -4.47
CA ILE A 479 2.00 6.91 -4.15
C ILE A 479 2.52 7.56 -2.85
N ALA A 480 2.36 8.87 -2.69
CA ALA A 480 2.79 9.59 -1.50
C ALA A 480 2.06 9.15 -0.22
N SER A 481 0.85 8.60 -0.35
CA SER A 481 0.09 8.08 0.78
C SER A 481 0.60 6.73 1.29
N GLY A 482 1.57 6.10 0.61
CA GLY A 482 2.06 4.75 0.94
C GLY A 482 1.05 3.64 0.64
N GLY A 483 -0.09 3.98 0.04
CA GLY A 483 -1.13 3.04 -0.36
C GLY A 483 -0.99 2.58 -1.81
N THR A 484 -1.42 1.36 -2.08
CA THR A 484 -1.76 0.91 -3.44
C THR A 484 -3.19 1.34 -3.73
N ALA A 485 -3.46 1.99 -4.86
CA ALA A 485 -4.84 2.19 -5.27
C ALA A 485 -5.47 0.79 -5.47
N PRO A 486 -6.68 0.53 -4.94
CA PRO A 486 -7.34 -0.75 -5.20
C PRO A 486 -7.39 -0.99 -6.71
N SER A 487 -7.12 -2.21 -7.17
CA SER A 487 -7.01 -2.60 -8.59
C SER A 487 -8.28 -2.33 -9.43
N GLY A 488 -9.36 -1.83 -8.78
CA GLY A 488 -10.62 -1.37 -9.38
C GLY A 488 -10.87 0.14 -9.32
N ALA A 489 -9.87 0.99 -9.01
CA ALA A 489 -10.03 2.44 -9.08
C ALA A 489 -10.27 2.88 -10.53
N ILE A 490 -11.53 3.14 -10.89
CA ILE A 490 -12.01 3.44 -12.25
C ILE A 490 -11.14 4.49 -12.97
N GLY A 491 -10.58 5.47 -12.24
CA GLY A 491 -9.75 6.52 -12.82
C GLY A 491 -8.34 6.10 -13.24
N MET A 492 -7.78 5.00 -12.74
CA MET A 492 -6.42 4.56 -13.13
C MET A 492 -6.39 4.11 -14.59
N GLU A 493 -7.37 3.30 -15.02
CA GLU A 493 -7.46 2.84 -16.41
C GLU A 493 -7.64 4.00 -17.39
N ASP A 494 -8.44 5.01 -17.03
CA ASP A 494 -8.64 6.18 -17.87
C ASP A 494 -7.34 6.99 -18.03
N TYR A 495 -6.51 7.04 -16.98
CA TYR A 495 -5.20 7.67 -17.06
C TYR A 495 -4.22 6.90 -17.95
N LEU A 496 -4.14 5.59 -17.78
CA LEU A 496 -3.28 4.73 -18.59
C LEU A 496 -3.72 4.73 -20.06
N ASP A 497 -5.03 4.73 -20.34
CA ASP A 497 -5.58 4.88 -21.70
C ASP A 497 -5.14 6.22 -22.32
N LEU A 498 -5.18 7.31 -21.56
CA LEU A 498 -4.71 8.64 -22.00
C LEU A 498 -3.22 8.63 -22.33
N LEU A 499 -2.38 8.00 -21.50
CA LEU A 499 -0.93 7.94 -21.67
C LEU A 499 -0.51 7.00 -22.81
N VAL A 500 -1.20 5.88 -23.00
CA VAL A 500 -1.01 4.99 -24.16
C VAL A 500 -1.36 5.73 -25.45
N ALA A 501 -2.47 6.48 -25.47
CA ALA A 501 -2.77 7.30 -26.63
C ALA A 501 -1.73 8.44 -26.84
N GLU A 502 -0.95 8.80 -25.82
CA GLU A 502 0.02 9.91 -25.87
C GLU A 502 1.35 9.43 -26.43
N SER A 503 1.67 8.13 -26.29
CA SER A 503 2.92 7.54 -26.75
C SER A 503 3.13 7.61 -28.27
N ALA A 504 2.09 7.93 -29.06
CA ALA A 504 2.23 8.21 -30.49
C ALA A 504 2.97 9.54 -30.77
N ARG A 505 2.87 10.50 -29.84
CA ARG A 505 3.60 11.78 -29.82
C ARG A 505 3.89 12.14 -28.36
N PRO A 506 4.85 11.44 -27.73
CA PRO A 506 5.05 11.52 -26.29
C PRO A 506 5.53 12.91 -25.87
N ALA A 507 5.03 13.38 -24.74
CA ALA A 507 5.71 14.41 -23.94
C ALA A 507 6.95 13.81 -23.26
N ALA A 508 7.83 14.66 -22.74
CA ALA A 508 9.10 14.23 -22.13
C ALA A 508 8.92 13.21 -21.00
N ASP A 509 7.83 13.32 -20.24
CA ASP A 509 7.50 12.54 -19.04
C ASP A 509 6.43 11.45 -19.27
N THR A 510 5.91 11.27 -20.50
CA THR A 510 4.81 10.31 -20.77
C THR A 510 5.13 8.89 -20.29
N TYR A 511 6.34 8.41 -20.58
CA TYR A 511 6.76 7.06 -20.22
C TYR A 511 7.02 6.91 -18.71
N ASP A 512 7.59 7.94 -18.07
CA ASP A 512 7.84 7.94 -16.63
C ASP A 512 6.52 7.91 -15.85
N LEU A 513 5.55 8.73 -16.28
CA LEU A 513 4.23 8.77 -15.68
C LEU A 513 3.49 7.44 -15.82
N PHE A 514 3.56 6.81 -17.00
CA PHE A 514 2.95 5.49 -17.20
C PHE A 514 3.61 4.45 -16.29
N PHE A 515 4.95 4.38 -16.30
CA PHE A 515 5.72 3.43 -15.50
C PHE A 515 5.45 3.58 -14.00
N ARG A 516 5.30 4.82 -13.54
CA ARG A 516 4.98 5.13 -12.15
C ARG A 516 3.53 4.75 -11.80
N ALA A 517 2.59 5.02 -12.69
CA ALA A 517 1.18 4.69 -12.48
C ALA A 517 0.91 3.18 -12.40
N VAL A 518 1.52 2.37 -13.26
CA VAL A 518 1.34 0.90 -13.23
C VAL A 518 1.94 0.23 -12.00
N GLN A 519 2.89 0.88 -11.31
CA GLN A 519 3.43 0.40 -10.04
C GLN A 519 2.57 0.80 -8.83
N ALA A 520 1.69 1.80 -8.97
CA ALA A 520 0.75 2.19 -7.93
C ALA A 520 -0.48 1.27 -7.84
N ALA A 521 -0.70 0.43 -8.87
CA ALA A 521 -1.74 -0.58 -8.93
C ALA A 521 -1.20 -1.93 -8.41
N GLY A 522 -1.23 -2.13 -7.09
CA GLY A 522 -0.76 -3.36 -6.45
C GLY A 522 -1.84 -4.44 -6.28
N GLU A 523 -1.42 -5.69 -6.09
CA GLU A 523 -2.30 -6.81 -5.74
C GLU A 523 -2.30 -7.06 -4.21
N PRO A 524 -3.48 -7.19 -3.57
CA PRO A 524 -3.57 -7.41 -2.11
C PRO A 524 -2.85 -8.67 -1.61
N ALA A 525 -2.78 -9.74 -2.42
CA ALA A 525 -2.12 -10.99 -2.05
C ALA A 525 -0.62 -10.81 -1.81
N VAL A 526 0.05 -10.01 -2.66
CA VAL A 526 1.48 -9.70 -2.53
C VAL A 526 1.76 -8.94 -1.24
N ALA A 527 0.90 -7.99 -0.86
CA ALA A 527 1.06 -7.23 0.38
C ALA A 527 1.03 -8.13 1.64
N ARG A 528 0.18 -9.17 1.65
CA ARG A 528 0.14 -10.17 2.73
C ARG A 528 1.44 -10.98 2.79
N GLN A 529 1.90 -11.52 1.67
CA GLN A 529 3.15 -12.29 1.59
C GLN A 529 4.36 -11.46 2.07
N ILE A 530 4.46 -10.20 1.67
CA ILE A 530 5.53 -9.30 2.12
C ILE A 530 5.47 -9.03 3.63
N THR A 531 4.26 -8.88 4.18
CA THR A 531 4.07 -8.73 5.62
C THR A 531 4.53 -9.97 6.39
N GLU A 532 4.22 -11.17 5.88
CA GLU A 532 4.70 -12.43 6.47
C GLU A 532 6.22 -12.57 6.39
N LEU A 533 6.82 -12.31 5.22
CA LEU A 533 8.28 -12.36 5.06
C LEU A 533 8.98 -11.36 5.97
N ARG A 534 8.40 -10.18 6.18
CA ARG A 534 8.92 -9.20 7.13
C ARG A 534 8.96 -9.76 8.55
N ASN A 535 7.91 -10.49 8.98
CA ASN A 535 7.91 -11.14 10.29
C ASN A 535 9.00 -12.22 10.39
N VAL A 536 9.22 -13.00 9.32
CA VAL A 536 10.27 -14.03 9.28
C VAL A 536 11.68 -13.42 9.30
N VAL A 537 11.95 -12.41 8.46
CA VAL A 537 13.25 -11.75 8.36
C VAL A 537 13.61 -11.05 9.68
N THR A 538 12.62 -10.42 10.33
CA THR A 538 12.81 -9.74 11.62
C THR A 538 12.89 -10.69 12.82
N ALA A 539 12.61 -11.99 12.64
CA ALA A 539 12.87 -13.02 13.65
C ALA A 539 14.36 -13.36 13.80
N ASP A 540 15.20 -13.11 12.77
CA ASP A 540 16.66 -13.23 12.92
C ASP A 540 17.14 -12.24 14.00
N PRO A 541 17.90 -12.67 15.02
CA PRO A 541 18.26 -11.79 16.13
C PRO A 541 19.02 -10.54 15.69
N ALA A 542 19.88 -10.61 14.66
CA ALA A 542 20.69 -9.47 14.22
C ALA A 542 19.87 -8.50 13.37
N VAL A 543 19.08 -8.99 12.41
CA VAL A 543 18.20 -8.14 11.58
C VAL A 543 17.06 -7.58 12.42
N GLY A 544 16.43 -8.43 13.24
CA GLY A 544 15.43 -8.02 14.21
C GLY A 544 15.99 -7.03 15.23
N ALA A 545 17.22 -7.22 15.71
CA ALA A 545 17.88 -6.23 16.55
C ALA A 545 18.15 -4.94 15.79
N ALA A 546 18.60 -4.96 14.54
CA ALA A 546 18.80 -3.76 13.74
C ALA A 546 17.48 -3.04 13.44
N VAL A 547 16.39 -3.75 13.18
CA VAL A 547 15.05 -3.15 13.00
C VAL A 547 14.51 -2.58 14.31
N ARG A 548 14.68 -3.30 15.43
CA ARG A 548 14.33 -2.81 16.76
C ARG A 548 15.22 -1.64 17.18
N GLU A 549 16.51 -1.69 16.87
CA GLU A 549 17.52 -0.67 17.12
C GLU A 549 17.22 0.55 16.26
N ARG A 550 16.81 0.38 15.00
CA ARG A 550 16.30 1.50 14.20
C ARG A 550 15.13 2.17 14.89
N ALA A 551 14.15 1.39 15.32
CA ALA A 551 13.00 1.90 16.07
C ALA A 551 13.38 2.47 17.45
N ASP A 552 14.39 1.92 18.14
CA ASP A 552 14.91 2.37 19.42
C ASP A 552 15.70 3.65 19.28
N LEU A 553 16.53 3.78 18.24
CA LEU A 553 17.27 4.98 17.88
C LEU A 553 16.32 6.07 17.42
N GLU A 554 15.26 5.73 16.67
CA GLU A 554 14.18 6.68 16.39
C GLU A 554 13.52 7.16 17.69
N ARG A 555 13.25 6.25 18.64
CA ARG A 555 12.73 6.58 19.98
C ARG A 555 13.74 7.33 20.86
N GLU A 556 15.02 7.03 20.77
CA GLU A 556 16.14 7.60 21.55
C GLU A 556 16.52 8.96 21.02
N LEU A 557 16.61 9.15 19.71
CA LEU A 557 16.74 10.46 19.07
C LEU A 557 15.59 11.35 19.44
N THR A 558 14.38 10.78 19.51
CA THR A 558 13.24 11.47 20.09
C THR A 558 13.52 11.80 21.56
N ARG A 559 13.90 10.84 22.41
CA ARG A 559 14.19 11.05 23.85
C ARG A 559 15.34 12.05 24.14
N LEU A 560 16.41 12.04 23.36
CA LEU A 560 17.59 12.90 23.45
C LEU A 560 17.29 14.31 22.94
N ARG A 561 16.52 14.44 21.86
CA ARG A 561 15.96 15.73 21.45
C ARG A 561 15.11 16.33 22.58
N TYR A 562 14.40 15.50 23.33
CA TYR A 562 13.59 15.93 24.47
C TYR A 562 14.48 16.32 25.66
N ALA A 563 15.47 15.51 26.04
CA ALA A 563 16.43 15.80 27.13
C ALA A 563 17.30 17.05 26.86
N LEU A 564 17.67 17.28 25.60
CA LEU A 564 18.35 18.50 25.15
C LEU A 564 17.45 19.72 25.22
N SER A 565 16.17 19.57 24.88
CA SER A 565 15.17 20.63 24.96
C SER A 565 14.76 20.98 26.40
N SER A 566 15.02 20.08 27.38
CA SER A 566 14.73 20.26 28.81
C SER A 566 15.96 20.70 29.64
N GLY A 567 17.06 21.12 29.00
CA GLY A 567 18.23 21.66 29.70
C GLY A 567 19.08 20.66 30.48
N GLY A 568 18.85 19.34 30.32
CA GLY A 568 19.60 18.28 31.00
C GLY A 568 19.03 17.81 32.35
N GLU A 569 17.92 18.39 32.83
CA GLU A 569 17.27 17.94 34.05
C GLU A 569 16.32 16.77 33.74
N GLY A 570 16.76 15.56 34.09
CA GLY A 570 16.01 14.31 33.86
C GLY A 570 16.88 13.05 33.68
N ALA A 571 18.18 13.20 33.42
CA ALA A 571 19.16 12.11 33.47
C ALA A 571 20.18 12.44 34.57
N PRO A 572 20.33 11.60 35.63
CA PRO A 572 21.29 11.91 36.69
C PRO A 572 22.72 11.92 36.14
N GLY A 573 23.30 13.12 35.99
CA GLY A 573 24.73 13.32 35.73
C GLY A 573 25.18 13.64 34.30
N SER A 574 24.35 14.15 33.39
CA SER A 574 24.79 14.45 32.00
C SER A 574 24.49 15.91 31.56
N SER A 575 25.51 16.65 31.15
CA SER A 575 25.47 18.05 30.67
C SER A 575 24.87 18.19 29.25
N THR A 576 24.39 19.38 28.89
CA THR A 576 23.83 19.68 27.54
C THR A 576 24.80 19.38 26.39
N ALA A 577 26.12 19.53 26.63
CA ALA A 577 27.15 19.16 25.67
C ALA A 577 27.31 17.64 25.52
N GLU A 578 27.01 16.86 26.57
CA GLU A 578 27.01 15.39 26.53
C GLU A 578 25.75 14.85 25.83
N LEU A 579 24.60 15.48 26.06
CA LEU A 579 23.36 15.11 25.39
C LEU A 579 23.39 15.43 23.87
N ASN A 580 24.08 16.50 23.45
CA ASN A 580 24.23 16.82 22.03
C ASN A 580 25.17 15.82 21.34
N ARG A 581 26.26 15.44 22.03
CA ARG A 581 27.13 14.34 21.60
C ARG A 581 26.37 13.02 21.51
N ALA A 582 25.48 12.73 22.46
CA ALA A 582 24.63 11.53 22.42
C ALA A 582 23.64 11.57 21.25
N ARG A 583 23.03 12.73 20.94
CA ARG A 583 22.14 12.89 19.77
C ARG A 583 22.89 12.64 18.47
N GLU A 584 24.02 13.30 18.27
CA GLU A 584 24.84 13.11 17.06
C GLU A 584 25.34 11.67 16.93
N ALA A 585 25.71 11.03 18.05
CA ALA A 585 26.04 9.62 18.07
C ALA A 585 24.85 8.73 17.65
N ALA A 586 23.64 9.01 18.14
CA ALA A 586 22.43 8.29 17.77
C ALA A 586 21.99 8.55 16.31
N GLU A 587 22.20 9.74 15.74
CA GLU A 587 21.90 10.05 14.33
C GLU A 587 22.87 9.31 13.40
N ASN A 588 24.16 9.34 13.72
CA ASN A 588 25.16 8.57 12.99
C ASN A 588 24.91 7.05 13.14
N ARG A 589 24.44 6.61 14.32
CA ARG A 589 24.08 5.21 14.53
C ARG A 589 22.84 4.82 13.72
N LEU A 590 21.83 5.69 13.62
CA LEU A 590 20.65 5.44 12.79
C LEU A 590 21.04 5.28 11.32
N LEU A 591 21.87 6.19 10.79
CA LEU A 591 22.42 6.07 9.43
C LEU A 591 23.22 4.77 9.24
N ALA A 592 24.00 4.36 10.25
CA ALA A 592 24.72 3.10 10.21
C ALA A 592 23.80 1.87 10.25
N VAL A 593 22.70 1.92 11.02
CA VAL A 593 21.68 0.87 11.09
C VAL A 593 20.89 0.79 9.79
N ASP A 594 20.52 1.92 9.18
CA ASP A 594 19.88 1.95 7.86
C ASP A 594 20.83 1.41 6.79
N ALA A 595 22.10 1.79 6.82
CA ALA A 595 23.11 1.21 5.95
C ALA A 595 23.30 -0.30 6.21
N GLN A 596 23.21 -0.76 7.45
CA GLN A 596 23.27 -2.18 7.81
C GLN A 596 22.06 -2.95 7.27
N LEU A 597 20.84 -2.43 7.45
CA LEU A 597 19.61 -3.03 6.92
C LEU A 597 19.60 -3.01 5.39
N ALA A 598 20.07 -1.92 4.77
CA ALA A 598 20.25 -1.84 3.32
C ALA A 598 21.38 -2.74 2.81
N ALA A 599 22.38 -3.06 3.62
CA ALA A 599 23.42 -4.03 3.27
C ALA A 599 22.94 -5.48 3.44
N ASP A 600 21.95 -5.75 4.27
CA ASP A 600 21.39 -7.09 4.47
C ASP A 600 20.64 -7.56 3.20
N PRO A 601 21.08 -8.67 2.56
CA PRO A 601 20.44 -9.16 1.34
C PRO A 601 18.98 -9.58 1.54
N ARG A 602 18.61 -10.10 2.72
CA ARG A 602 17.28 -10.63 3.02
C ARG A 602 16.30 -9.52 3.36
N TYR A 603 16.77 -8.44 3.98
CA TYR A 603 15.93 -7.26 4.22
C TYR A 603 15.65 -6.49 2.92
N ARG A 604 16.63 -6.42 2.00
CA ARG A 604 16.47 -5.77 0.69
C ARG A 604 15.39 -6.40 -0.20
N THR A 605 15.14 -7.70 -0.11
CA THR A 605 14.09 -8.35 -0.90
C THR A 605 12.67 -7.97 -0.49
N LEU A 606 12.51 -7.27 0.64
CA LEU A 606 11.23 -6.75 1.14
C LEU A 606 10.91 -5.34 0.66
N ASP A 607 11.83 -4.71 -0.09
CA ASP A 607 11.64 -3.37 -0.62
C ASP A 607 10.73 -3.39 -1.86
N GLU A 608 9.56 -2.77 -1.72
CA GLU A 608 8.55 -2.63 -2.77
C GLU A 608 8.33 -1.15 -3.15
N SER A 609 9.31 -0.28 -2.86
CA SER A 609 9.26 1.12 -3.27
C SER A 609 9.19 1.22 -4.81
N PRO A 610 8.35 2.10 -5.39
CA PRO A 610 8.26 2.25 -6.83
C PRO A 610 9.61 2.60 -7.45
N ALA A 611 10.02 1.84 -8.46
CA ALA A 611 11.23 2.11 -9.23
C ALA A 611 10.99 3.24 -10.24
N THR A 612 12.07 3.95 -10.58
CA THR A 612 12.06 4.90 -11.70
C THR A 612 12.42 4.22 -13.02
N LEU A 613 11.93 4.76 -14.13
CA LEU A 613 12.27 4.25 -15.47
C LEU A 613 13.77 4.41 -15.76
N ALA A 614 14.40 5.46 -15.19
CA ALA A 614 15.83 5.70 -15.30
C ALA A 614 16.65 4.58 -14.64
N GLU A 615 16.32 4.21 -13.39
CA GLU A 615 16.97 3.08 -12.71
C GLU A 615 16.80 1.78 -13.50
N LEU A 616 15.59 1.52 -14.02
CA LEU A 616 15.33 0.34 -14.85
C LEU A 616 16.24 0.32 -16.09
N ARG A 617 16.34 1.43 -16.83
CA ARG A 617 17.20 1.53 -18.02
C ARG A 617 18.68 1.33 -17.68
N THR A 618 19.16 1.90 -16.57
CA THR A 618 20.54 1.73 -16.13
C THR A 618 20.87 0.29 -15.74
N ALA A 619 19.89 -0.46 -15.23
CA ALA A 619 20.07 -1.86 -14.83
C ALA A 619 20.04 -2.86 -16.01
N LEU A 620 19.53 -2.47 -17.18
CA LEU A 620 19.48 -3.33 -18.37
C LEU A 620 20.86 -3.50 -19.00
N GLN A 621 21.21 -4.74 -19.32
CA GLN A 621 22.43 -5.06 -20.07
C GLN A 621 22.26 -4.77 -21.58
N PRO A 622 23.35 -4.60 -22.35
CA PRO A 622 23.27 -4.43 -23.80
C PRO A 622 22.52 -5.58 -24.48
N GLY A 623 21.48 -5.25 -25.23
CA GLY A 623 20.61 -6.23 -25.91
C GLY A 623 19.55 -6.89 -25.02
N GLU A 624 19.41 -6.43 -23.77
CA GLU A 624 18.34 -6.83 -22.86
C GLU A 624 17.13 -5.90 -22.96
N THR A 625 15.94 -6.48 -22.84
CA THR A 625 14.67 -5.76 -22.89
C THR A 625 13.82 -6.13 -21.67
N PHE A 626 13.14 -5.15 -21.08
CA PHE A 626 12.15 -5.38 -20.02
C PHE A 626 10.74 -5.33 -20.61
N LEU A 627 9.96 -6.39 -20.45
CA LEU A 627 8.55 -6.48 -20.82
C LEU A 627 7.71 -6.52 -19.53
N LYS A 628 6.85 -5.52 -19.33
CA LYS A 628 5.85 -5.51 -18.26
C LYS A 628 4.46 -5.61 -18.84
N LEU A 629 3.67 -6.55 -18.30
CA LEU A 629 2.23 -6.52 -18.46
C LEU A 629 1.57 -5.97 -17.19
N THR A 630 0.41 -5.35 -17.34
CA THR A 630 -0.39 -4.89 -16.21
C THR A 630 -1.86 -5.14 -16.52
N THR A 631 -2.45 -6.11 -15.82
CA THR A 631 -3.87 -6.40 -15.90
C THR A 631 -4.61 -5.57 -14.85
N LEU A 632 -5.54 -4.74 -15.30
CA LEU A 632 -6.50 -4.05 -14.45
C LEU A 632 -7.91 -4.64 -14.70
N ASN A 633 -8.93 -4.05 -14.07
CA ASN A 633 -10.30 -4.55 -14.09
C ASN A 633 -10.85 -4.86 -15.50
N ARG A 634 -10.69 -3.93 -16.45
CA ARG A 634 -11.23 -3.99 -17.83
C ARG A 634 -10.16 -3.93 -18.90
N ARG A 635 -8.88 -3.90 -18.54
CA ARG A 635 -7.77 -3.57 -19.45
C ARG A 635 -6.57 -4.47 -19.20
N ILE A 636 -5.80 -4.71 -20.24
CA ILE A 636 -4.44 -5.24 -20.12
C ILE A 636 -3.53 -4.29 -20.88
N TYR A 637 -2.51 -3.79 -20.21
CA TYR A 637 -1.49 -2.93 -20.83
C TYR A 637 -0.17 -3.66 -20.98
N GLY A 638 0.57 -3.30 -22.03
CA GLY A 638 1.94 -3.74 -22.26
C GLY A 638 2.89 -2.54 -22.28
N MET A 639 4.02 -2.69 -21.61
CA MET A 639 5.14 -1.76 -21.62
C MET A 639 6.43 -2.52 -21.94
N VAL A 640 7.15 -2.07 -22.96
CA VAL A 640 8.46 -2.62 -23.32
C VAL A 640 9.52 -1.53 -23.20
N VAL A 641 10.58 -1.80 -22.45
CA VAL A 641 11.67 -0.86 -22.18
C VAL A 641 12.99 -1.48 -22.64
N THR A 642 13.71 -0.76 -23.50
CA THR A 642 15.12 -1.00 -23.80
C THR A 642 15.95 0.12 -23.18
N ALA A 643 17.28 0.04 -23.30
CA ALA A 643 18.17 1.10 -22.85
C ALA A 643 17.85 2.48 -23.48
N ASP A 644 17.32 2.50 -24.71
CA ASP A 644 17.11 3.70 -25.53
C ASP A 644 15.65 3.99 -25.89
N ARG A 645 14.76 3.01 -25.85
CA ARG A 645 13.38 3.10 -26.36
C ARG A 645 12.36 2.56 -25.38
N THR A 646 11.13 3.06 -25.51
CA THR A 646 9.99 2.61 -24.72
C THR A 646 8.74 2.53 -25.57
N TYR A 647 8.01 1.44 -25.42
CA TYR A 647 6.76 1.17 -26.12
C TYR A 647 5.65 1.01 -25.10
N LEU A 648 4.53 1.71 -25.31
CA LEU A 648 3.31 1.58 -24.52
C LEU A 648 2.17 1.19 -25.45
N TYR A 649 1.33 0.25 -25.03
CA TYR A 649 0.19 -0.23 -25.81
C TYR A 649 -0.84 -0.93 -24.93
N GLN A 650 -2.05 -1.08 -25.46
CA GLN A 650 -3.07 -1.94 -24.88
C GLN A 650 -2.95 -3.34 -25.50
N VAL A 651 -2.83 -4.35 -24.66
CA VAL A 651 -3.01 -5.76 -25.05
C VAL A 651 -4.50 -6.09 -25.12
N ALA A 652 -5.31 -5.50 -24.22
CA ALA A 652 -6.76 -5.57 -24.23
C ALA A 652 -7.38 -4.23 -23.82
N GLU A 653 -8.26 -3.70 -24.67
CA GLU A 653 -8.88 -2.37 -24.55
C GLU A 653 -10.30 -2.39 -23.93
N SER A 654 -10.81 -3.55 -23.55
CA SER A 654 -12.15 -3.73 -22.97
C SER A 654 -12.21 -4.97 -22.08
N ASP A 655 -13.22 -5.06 -21.21
CA ASP A 655 -13.41 -6.24 -20.37
C ASP A 655 -13.67 -7.51 -21.22
N ALA A 656 -14.43 -7.37 -22.31
CA ALA A 656 -14.64 -8.44 -23.28
C ALA A 656 -13.32 -8.85 -23.97
N ALA A 657 -12.50 -7.89 -24.40
CA ALA A 657 -11.19 -8.18 -24.99
C ALA A 657 -10.24 -8.82 -23.97
N ARG A 658 -10.26 -8.36 -22.71
CA ARG A 658 -9.50 -8.95 -21.61
C ARG A 658 -9.90 -10.40 -21.41
N GLY A 659 -11.20 -10.68 -21.33
CA GLY A 659 -11.74 -12.04 -21.27
C GLY A 659 -11.28 -12.90 -22.45
N ALA A 660 -11.34 -12.38 -23.67
CA ALA A 660 -10.89 -13.09 -24.87
C ALA A 660 -9.38 -13.39 -24.88
N VAL A 661 -8.54 -12.45 -24.44
CA VAL A 661 -7.08 -12.66 -24.31
C VAL A 661 -6.76 -13.72 -23.27
N LEU A 662 -7.42 -13.67 -22.11
CA LEU A 662 -7.25 -14.68 -21.06
C LEU A 662 -7.74 -16.06 -21.52
N GLN A 663 -8.87 -16.12 -22.22
CA GLN A 663 -9.37 -17.36 -22.82
C GLN A 663 -8.44 -17.90 -23.91
N LEU A 664 -7.83 -17.03 -24.72
CA LEU A 664 -6.83 -17.43 -25.72
C LEU A 664 -5.59 -18.05 -25.05
N ALA A 665 -5.14 -17.47 -23.94
CA ALA A 665 -4.04 -18.03 -23.14
C ALA A 665 -4.42 -19.40 -22.55
N GLU A 666 -5.60 -19.53 -21.95
CA GLU A 666 -6.11 -20.81 -21.42
C GLU A 666 -6.21 -21.89 -22.52
N GLN A 667 -6.73 -21.51 -23.69
CA GLN A 667 -6.84 -22.40 -24.85
C GLN A 667 -5.48 -22.83 -25.41
N LEU A 668 -4.52 -21.90 -25.47
CA LEU A 668 -3.14 -22.21 -25.85
C LEU A 668 -2.50 -23.15 -24.81
N ARG A 669 -2.71 -22.88 -23.52
CA ARG A 669 -2.25 -23.71 -22.43
C ARG A 669 -2.80 -25.14 -22.55
N ALA A 670 -4.09 -25.29 -22.81
CA ALA A 670 -4.71 -26.59 -23.04
C ALA A 670 -4.09 -27.37 -24.22
N SER A 671 -3.57 -26.68 -25.26
CA SER A 671 -2.80 -27.33 -26.34
C SER A 671 -1.39 -27.78 -25.95
N ILE A 672 -0.93 -27.45 -24.75
CA ILE A 672 0.37 -27.87 -24.21
C ILE A 672 0.19 -29.08 -23.27
N ASP A 673 -0.76 -29.00 -22.33
CA ASP A 673 -0.86 -29.95 -21.23
C ASP A 673 -2.30 -30.44 -20.91
N GLY A 674 -3.30 -29.98 -21.67
CA GLY A 674 -4.72 -30.09 -21.29
C GLY A 674 -5.26 -31.51 -21.09
N ASP A 675 -4.84 -32.45 -21.93
CA ASP A 675 -5.32 -33.85 -21.91
C ASP A 675 -4.35 -34.83 -21.22
N LEU A 676 -3.32 -34.33 -20.54
CA LEU A 676 -2.34 -35.19 -19.85
C LEU A 676 -2.97 -36.03 -18.74
N ALA A 677 -4.00 -35.50 -18.07
CA ALA A 677 -4.77 -36.26 -17.08
C ALA A 677 -5.49 -37.48 -17.70
N LEU A 678 -5.73 -37.45 -19.03
CA LEU A 678 -6.26 -38.57 -19.82
C LEU A 678 -5.15 -39.40 -20.48
N GLY A 679 -3.88 -39.13 -20.16
CA GLY A 679 -2.71 -39.80 -20.70
C GLY A 679 -2.40 -39.44 -22.17
N LYS A 680 -2.91 -38.31 -22.68
CA LYS A 680 -2.75 -37.91 -24.08
C LYS A 680 -2.12 -36.53 -24.21
N LEU A 681 -1.06 -36.45 -25.02
CA LEU A 681 -0.54 -35.18 -25.52
C LEU A 681 -1.33 -34.78 -26.78
N VAL A 682 -1.68 -33.50 -26.90
CA VAL A 682 -2.35 -32.94 -28.08
C VAL A 682 -1.37 -32.10 -28.89
N PRO A 683 -1.55 -31.92 -30.21
CA PRO A 683 -0.68 -31.05 -31.00
C PRO A 683 -0.76 -29.59 -30.51
N PHE A 684 0.41 -28.94 -30.43
CA PHE A 684 0.53 -27.54 -30.05
C PHE A 684 -0.10 -26.59 -31.07
N ASP A 685 -0.86 -25.59 -30.60
CA ASP A 685 -1.55 -24.62 -31.45
C ASP A 685 -0.66 -23.41 -31.76
N GLU A 686 0.16 -23.53 -32.81
CA GLU A 686 1.05 -22.46 -33.28
C GLU A 686 0.31 -21.19 -33.70
N ALA A 687 -0.91 -21.32 -34.23
CA ALA A 687 -1.72 -20.19 -34.68
C ALA A 687 -2.17 -19.34 -33.50
N ARG A 688 -2.65 -19.98 -32.42
CA ARG A 688 -2.98 -19.30 -31.17
C ARG A 688 -1.74 -18.74 -30.49
N ALA A 689 -0.63 -19.46 -30.51
CA ALA A 689 0.65 -18.99 -29.98
C ALA A 689 1.14 -17.72 -30.68
N TYR A 690 1.05 -17.66 -32.01
CA TYR A 690 1.40 -16.47 -32.80
C TYR A 690 0.39 -15.33 -32.60
N THR A 691 -0.90 -15.65 -32.48
CA THR A 691 -1.93 -14.63 -32.19
C THR A 691 -1.67 -13.97 -30.82
N LEU A 692 -1.40 -14.77 -29.79
CA LEU A 692 -1.07 -14.27 -28.47
C LEU A 692 0.26 -13.51 -28.47
N TYR A 693 1.27 -13.99 -29.22
CA TYR A 693 2.52 -13.25 -29.43
C TYR A 693 2.26 -11.84 -29.92
N ARG A 694 1.46 -11.66 -30.98
CA ARG A 694 1.17 -10.34 -31.56
C ARG A 694 0.45 -9.41 -30.60
N LEU A 695 -0.44 -9.94 -29.78
CA LEU A 695 -1.17 -9.16 -28.77
C LEU A 695 -0.25 -8.73 -27.63
N VAL A 696 0.51 -9.68 -27.07
CA VAL A 696 1.44 -9.45 -25.95
C VAL A 696 2.61 -8.56 -26.35
N SER A 697 3.12 -8.68 -27.58
CA SER A 697 4.28 -7.90 -28.04
C SER A 697 3.92 -6.54 -28.63
N GLY A 698 2.69 -6.37 -29.12
CA GLY A 698 2.18 -5.14 -29.70
C GLY A 698 3.15 -4.53 -30.73
N PRO A 699 3.36 -3.20 -30.73
CA PRO A 699 4.31 -2.53 -31.62
C PRO A 699 5.78 -2.86 -31.33
N ALA A 700 6.10 -3.51 -30.21
CA ALA A 700 7.46 -3.87 -29.83
C ALA A 700 7.89 -5.26 -30.35
N ALA A 701 7.05 -5.96 -31.13
CA ALA A 701 7.35 -7.30 -31.66
C ALA A 701 8.71 -7.42 -32.35
N PRO A 702 9.17 -6.47 -33.20
CA PRO A 702 10.50 -6.57 -33.82
C PRO A 702 11.65 -6.45 -32.80
N VAL A 703 11.47 -5.65 -31.75
CA VAL A 703 12.48 -5.44 -30.70
C VAL A 703 12.58 -6.67 -29.81
N LEU A 704 11.44 -7.23 -29.39
CA LEU A 704 11.42 -8.45 -28.59
C LEU A 704 12.04 -9.63 -29.35
N ALA A 705 11.70 -9.80 -30.63
CA ALA A 705 12.27 -10.86 -31.47
C ALA A 705 13.80 -10.71 -31.69
N ALA A 706 14.32 -9.48 -31.66
CA ALA A 706 15.75 -9.19 -31.84
C ALA A 706 16.55 -9.11 -30.53
N SER A 707 15.89 -9.23 -29.38
CA SER A 707 16.55 -9.11 -28.07
C SER A 707 17.44 -10.33 -27.80
N ARG A 708 18.56 -10.13 -27.11
CA ARG A 708 19.39 -11.24 -26.60
C ARG A 708 18.75 -11.84 -25.35
N ALA A 709 18.17 -10.99 -24.50
CA ALA A 709 17.48 -11.38 -23.30
C ALA A 709 16.22 -10.54 -23.07
N ILE A 710 15.17 -11.16 -22.52
CA ILE A 710 13.95 -10.49 -22.08
C ILE A 710 13.73 -10.79 -20.59
N VAL A 711 13.57 -9.74 -19.80
CA VAL A 711 13.07 -9.81 -18.43
C VAL A 711 11.57 -9.50 -18.47
N VAL A 712 10.75 -10.44 -17.99
CA VAL A 712 9.30 -10.35 -18.02
C VAL A 712 8.78 -10.08 -16.61
N ASP A 713 8.03 -9.00 -16.44
CA ASP A 713 7.16 -8.74 -15.29
C ASP A 713 5.74 -9.15 -15.72
N PRO A 714 5.31 -10.39 -15.42
CA PRO A 714 4.13 -11.01 -15.99
C PRO A 714 2.86 -10.51 -15.32
N SER A 715 1.77 -10.47 -16.09
CA SER A 715 0.42 -10.24 -15.61
C SER A 715 -0.58 -10.81 -16.62
N GLY A 716 -1.78 -11.19 -16.18
CA GLY A 716 -2.82 -11.70 -17.06
C GLY A 716 -2.40 -12.97 -17.82
N PRO A 717 -2.37 -12.97 -19.17
CA PRO A 717 -2.08 -14.18 -19.94
C PRO A 717 -0.70 -14.80 -19.64
N LEU A 718 0.28 -13.99 -19.22
CA LEU A 718 1.64 -14.47 -18.92
C LEU A 718 1.80 -15.01 -17.49
N GLN A 719 0.78 -14.94 -16.64
CA GLN A 719 0.78 -15.66 -15.35
C GLN A 719 0.53 -17.16 -15.54
N GLN A 720 -0.09 -17.56 -16.65
CA GLN A 720 -0.43 -18.96 -16.97
C GLN A 720 0.57 -19.63 -17.90
N LEU A 721 1.32 -18.83 -18.66
CA LEU A 721 2.12 -19.28 -19.77
C LEU A 721 3.42 -18.50 -19.85
N PRO A 722 4.57 -19.18 -19.98
CA PRO A 722 5.84 -18.50 -20.19
C PRO A 722 5.86 -17.85 -21.58
N VAL A 723 6.34 -16.61 -21.67
CA VAL A 723 6.44 -15.88 -22.96
C VAL A 723 7.27 -16.64 -24.02
N GLY A 724 8.15 -17.54 -23.58
CA GLY A 724 9.03 -18.33 -24.45
C GLY A 724 8.32 -19.30 -25.39
N VAL A 725 7.11 -19.76 -25.05
CA VAL A 725 6.32 -20.67 -25.90
C VAL A 725 5.60 -19.94 -27.03
N LEU A 726 5.60 -18.61 -27.00
CA LEU A 726 4.96 -17.82 -28.03
C LEU A 726 5.74 -17.93 -29.35
N VAL A 727 4.99 -18.00 -30.45
CA VAL A 727 5.53 -18.17 -31.79
C VAL A 727 5.71 -16.80 -32.43
N THR A 728 6.90 -16.52 -32.95
CA THR A 728 7.25 -15.20 -33.51
C THR A 728 6.90 -15.07 -35.00
N ARG A 729 6.65 -16.19 -35.68
CA ARG A 729 6.29 -16.26 -37.09
C ARG A 729 5.40 -17.46 -37.37
N TYR A 730 4.29 -17.24 -38.04
CA TYR A 730 3.36 -18.28 -38.48
C TYR A 730 2.80 -17.94 -39.87
N THR A 731 2.80 -18.90 -40.79
CA THR A 731 2.30 -18.75 -42.16
C THR A 731 1.20 -19.78 -42.42
N PRO A 732 -0.09 -19.38 -42.40
CA PRO A 732 -1.22 -20.30 -42.54
C PRO A 732 -1.23 -21.10 -43.85
N ASP A 733 -0.72 -20.51 -44.94
CA ASP A 733 -0.82 -21.04 -46.31
C ASP A 733 0.54 -21.45 -46.91
N ALA A 734 1.59 -21.59 -46.09
CA ALA A 734 2.86 -22.07 -46.61
C ALA A 734 2.66 -23.52 -47.13
N PRO A 735 3.14 -23.86 -48.34
CA PRO A 735 3.13 -25.23 -48.85
C PRO A 735 4.22 -26.04 -48.12
N GLU A 736 4.09 -26.17 -46.80
CA GLU A 736 4.83 -27.17 -46.06
C GLU A 736 4.19 -28.52 -46.39
N ALA A 737 4.99 -29.46 -46.89
CA ALA A 737 4.55 -30.85 -46.98
C ALA A 737 3.91 -31.23 -45.63
N PRO A 738 2.73 -31.89 -45.61
CA PRO A 738 2.07 -32.24 -44.35
C PRO A 738 3.08 -32.87 -43.42
N ARG A 739 3.19 -32.34 -42.19
CA ARG A 739 4.17 -32.83 -41.22
C ARG A 739 4.01 -34.33 -41.10
N ARG A 740 5.10 -35.07 -41.29
CA ARG A 740 5.08 -36.53 -41.15
C ARG A 740 4.68 -36.95 -39.74
N ASP A 741 5.05 -36.14 -38.76
CA ASP A 741 4.66 -36.26 -37.36
C ASP A 741 3.92 -34.98 -36.93
N PRO A 742 2.65 -35.04 -36.51
CA PRO A 742 1.90 -33.88 -36.01
C PRO A 742 2.49 -33.29 -34.72
N PHE A 743 3.44 -33.96 -34.07
CA PHE A 743 4.13 -33.50 -32.87
C PHE A 743 5.55 -32.93 -33.11
N ASP A 744 5.98 -32.84 -34.37
CA ASP A 744 7.28 -32.23 -34.74
C ASP A 744 7.15 -30.71 -34.93
N PHE A 745 7.60 -29.96 -33.93
CA PHE A 745 7.68 -28.51 -33.88
C PHE A 745 9.13 -27.99 -34.00
N SER A 746 10.06 -28.81 -34.49
CA SER A 746 11.49 -28.46 -34.56
C SER A 746 11.81 -27.28 -35.48
N ARG A 747 10.87 -26.92 -36.37
CA ARG A 747 10.95 -25.76 -37.27
C ARG A 747 10.11 -24.57 -36.81
N THR A 748 9.35 -24.71 -35.74
CA THR A 748 8.50 -23.65 -35.21
C THR A 748 9.35 -22.51 -34.64
N ALA A 749 8.99 -21.27 -34.98
CA ALA A 749 9.74 -20.08 -34.59
C ALA A 749 9.43 -19.61 -33.16
N PHE A 750 9.65 -20.49 -32.17
CA PHE A 750 9.49 -20.17 -30.75
C PHE A 750 10.40 -19.03 -30.30
N LEU A 751 9.89 -18.15 -29.44
CA LEU A 751 10.68 -17.03 -28.90
C LEU A 751 11.89 -17.53 -28.09
N ALA A 752 11.71 -18.56 -27.24
CA ALA A 752 12.78 -19.16 -26.43
C ALA A 752 13.94 -19.75 -27.26
N ALA A 753 13.71 -20.07 -28.54
CA ALA A 753 14.75 -20.63 -29.41
C ALA A 753 15.89 -19.64 -29.70
N ASN A 754 15.64 -18.33 -29.58
CA ASN A 754 16.62 -17.29 -29.89
C ASN A 754 16.88 -16.30 -28.74
N VAL A 755 16.02 -16.26 -27.73
CA VAL A 755 16.06 -15.24 -26.68
C VAL A 755 16.12 -15.88 -25.30
N SER A 756 17.04 -15.40 -24.45
CA SER A 756 17.09 -15.77 -23.03
C SER A 756 15.93 -15.11 -22.28
N ILE A 757 15.14 -15.87 -21.54
CA ILE A 757 13.96 -15.36 -20.85
C ILE A 757 14.12 -15.53 -19.35
N SER A 758 13.81 -14.47 -18.62
CA SER A 758 13.71 -14.47 -17.17
C SER A 758 12.52 -13.66 -16.70
N THR A 759 12.13 -13.88 -15.45
CA THR A 759 10.94 -13.31 -14.84
C THR A 759 11.36 -12.45 -13.66
N ALA A 760 10.71 -11.29 -13.52
CA ALA A 760 10.78 -10.43 -12.36
C ALA A 760 9.42 -10.42 -11.66
N LEU A 761 9.42 -10.29 -10.33
CA LEU A 761 8.19 -10.21 -9.52
C LEU A 761 7.60 -8.80 -9.50
N SER A 762 8.45 -7.81 -9.74
CA SER A 762 8.16 -6.37 -9.84
C SER A 762 9.40 -5.67 -10.43
N PRO A 763 9.30 -4.43 -10.92
CA PRO A 763 10.47 -3.71 -11.37
C PRO A 763 11.50 -3.50 -10.25
N ARG A 764 11.04 -3.31 -9.01
CA ARG A 764 11.94 -3.18 -7.85
C ARG A 764 12.66 -4.49 -7.56
N SER A 765 11.97 -5.64 -7.61
CA SER A 765 12.61 -6.95 -7.43
C SER A 765 13.71 -7.23 -8.46
N PHE A 766 13.54 -6.77 -9.70
CA PHE A 766 14.56 -6.87 -10.75
C PHE A 766 15.81 -6.07 -10.38
N LEU A 767 15.64 -4.81 -9.95
CA LEU A 767 16.76 -3.96 -9.52
C LEU A 767 17.50 -4.57 -8.32
N VAL A 768 16.76 -5.07 -7.33
CA VAL A 768 17.35 -5.74 -6.15
C VAL A 768 18.14 -6.97 -6.58
N SER A 769 17.56 -7.84 -7.40
CA SER A 769 18.22 -9.07 -7.89
C SER A 769 19.50 -8.77 -8.68
N ARG A 770 19.45 -7.75 -9.55
CA ARG A 770 20.60 -7.29 -10.35
C ARG A 770 21.75 -6.79 -9.46
N ALA A 771 21.42 -6.10 -8.38
CA ALA A 771 22.41 -5.53 -7.46
C ALA A 771 23.06 -6.55 -6.52
N LEU A 772 22.48 -7.76 -6.37
CA LEU A 772 23.07 -8.79 -5.52
C LEU A 772 24.41 -9.27 -6.10
N PRO A 773 25.48 -9.45 -5.30
CA PRO A 773 26.70 -10.08 -5.77
C PRO A 773 26.49 -11.57 -6.05
N ALA A 774 27.39 -12.18 -6.82
CA ALA A 774 27.45 -13.64 -6.95
C ALA A 774 27.70 -14.31 -5.58
N SER A 775 27.38 -15.59 -5.49
CA SER A 775 27.67 -16.45 -4.33
C SER A 775 29.15 -16.42 -3.95
N ARG A 776 29.43 -16.54 -2.64
CA ARG A 776 30.76 -16.76 -2.07
C ARG A 776 30.91 -18.18 -1.51
N ALA A 777 29.91 -19.02 -1.73
CA ALA A 777 29.84 -20.37 -1.25
C ALA A 777 30.99 -21.23 -1.83
N GLN A 778 31.46 -22.21 -1.05
CA GLN A 778 32.68 -22.95 -1.39
C GLN A 778 32.42 -24.26 -2.16
N ARG A 779 31.18 -24.71 -2.18
CA ARG A 779 30.75 -25.99 -2.74
C ARG A 779 29.79 -25.74 -3.89
N ALA A 780 29.89 -26.57 -4.90
CA ALA A 780 29.15 -26.33 -6.13
C ALA A 780 27.68 -26.75 -6.03
N PHE A 781 27.37 -27.90 -5.43
CA PHE A 781 26.05 -28.52 -5.59
C PHE A 781 25.55 -29.28 -4.35
N LEU A 782 24.28 -29.04 -3.98
CA LEU A 782 23.50 -29.82 -3.04
C LEU A 782 22.16 -30.23 -3.67
N GLY A 783 21.81 -31.51 -3.62
CA GLY A 783 20.54 -32.04 -4.10
C GLY A 783 19.66 -32.60 -2.99
N PHE A 784 18.37 -32.32 -3.06
CA PHE A 784 17.31 -32.91 -2.24
C PHE A 784 16.32 -33.61 -3.17
N GLY A 785 15.92 -34.84 -2.86
CA GLY A 785 14.93 -35.52 -3.72
C GLY A 785 14.60 -36.94 -3.29
N GLN A 786 13.84 -37.66 -4.11
CA GLN A 786 13.41 -39.02 -3.81
C GLN A 786 12.81 -39.14 -2.40
N ASN A 787 11.87 -38.24 -2.08
CA ASN A 787 11.21 -38.21 -0.78
C ASN A 787 10.44 -39.52 -0.54
N GLN A 788 10.37 -39.94 0.72
CA GLN A 788 9.61 -41.12 1.11
C GLN A 788 8.13 -40.75 1.34
N PRO A 789 7.18 -41.31 0.57
CA PRO A 789 5.76 -41.08 0.82
C PRO A 789 5.35 -41.60 2.20
N GLY A 790 4.37 -40.95 2.83
CA GLY A 790 3.84 -41.38 4.12
C GLY A 790 3.33 -42.83 4.10
N SER A 791 3.72 -43.61 5.12
CA SER A 791 3.31 -45.01 5.28
C SER A 791 1.78 -45.13 5.41
N PRO A 792 1.13 -46.19 4.89
CA PRO A 792 -0.33 -46.38 4.99
C PRO A 792 -0.82 -46.72 6.41
N VAL A 793 0.09 -46.94 7.36
CA VAL A 793 -0.27 -47.22 8.76
C VAL A 793 -0.73 -45.93 9.44
N PRO A 794 -1.91 -45.89 10.10
CA PRO A 794 -2.27 -44.75 10.93
C PRO A 794 -1.15 -44.57 11.96
N LEU A 795 -0.43 -43.44 11.87
CA LEU A 795 0.61 -43.09 12.84
C LEU A 795 0.00 -43.22 14.23
N PRO A 796 0.41 -44.22 15.05
CA PRO A 796 -0.11 -44.35 16.39
C PRO A 796 0.33 -43.09 17.13
N ASN A 797 -0.63 -42.24 17.50
CA ASN A 797 -0.44 -40.92 18.12
C ASN A 797 -0.14 -39.73 17.19
N ALA A 798 -0.42 -39.78 15.89
CA ALA A 798 -0.46 -38.52 15.12
C ALA A 798 -1.61 -37.65 15.64
N PRO A 799 -1.38 -36.36 15.94
CA PRO A 799 -2.48 -35.45 16.23
C PRO A 799 -3.43 -35.48 15.03
N GLY A 800 -4.74 -35.64 15.28
CA GLY A 800 -5.75 -35.72 14.22
C GLY A 800 -5.76 -34.50 13.28
N GLN A 801 -5.04 -33.44 13.66
CA GLN A 801 -4.79 -32.26 12.84
C GLN A 801 -3.33 -31.80 12.95
N ILE A 802 -2.76 -31.45 11.79
CA ILE A 802 -1.43 -30.87 11.59
C ILE A 802 -1.63 -29.37 11.35
N ARG A 803 -0.81 -28.54 11.99
CA ARG A 803 -0.81 -27.11 11.72
C ARG A 803 0.00 -26.85 10.46
N VAL A 804 -0.60 -26.23 9.45
CA VAL A 804 0.07 -25.84 8.20
C VAL A 804 0.11 -24.32 8.16
N GLY A 805 1.28 -23.70 8.27
CA GLY A 805 1.42 -22.25 8.36
C GLY A 805 0.67 -21.58 9.53
N PHE A 806 0.06 -20.41 9.27
CA PHE A 806 -0.59 -19.59 10.30
C PHE A 806 -2.09 -19.88 10.43
N GLY A 807 -2.48 -20.56 11.51
CA GLY A 807 -3.89 -20.70 11.90
C GLY A 807 -4.69 -21.72 11.08
N CYS A 808 -4.08 -22.45 10.15
CA CYS A 808 -4.71 -23.59 9.48
C CYS A 808 -4.38 -24.89 10.20
N MET A 809 -5.41 -25.68 10.44
CA MET A 809 -5.31 -27.06 10.91
C MET A 809 -5.86 -27.98 9.83
N VAL A 810 -5.04 -28.93 9.37
CA VAL A 810 -5.38 -29.88 8.30
C VAL A 810 -5.30 -31.30 8.84
N ALA A 811 -6.26 -32.15 8.49
CA ALA A 811 -6.24 -33.53 8.94
C ALA A 811 -5.02 -34.29 8.36
N ALA A 812 -4.30 -35.02 9.21
CA ALA A 812 -3.05 -35.69 8.83
C ALA A 812 -3.24 -36.78 7.74
N ASP A 813 -4.41 -37.42 7.73
CA ASP A 813 -4.82 -38.41 6.73
C ASP A 813 -5.02 -37.80 5.34
N ARG A 814 -5.60 -36.59 5.27
CA ARG A 814 -5.75 -35.81 4.04
C ARG A 814 -4.38 -35.39 3.51
N LEU A 815 -3.50 -34.92 4.41
CA LEU A 815 -2.12 -34.57 4.08
C LEU A 815 -1.37 -35.76 3.46
N GLY A 816 -1.40 -36.89 4.15
CA GLY A 816 -0.80 -38.13 3.65
C GLY A 816 -1.41 -38.61 2.34
N THR A 817 -2.71 -38.38 2.09
CA THR A 817 -3.38 -38.83 0.84
C THR A 817 -2.90 -38.04 -0.36
N ILE A 818 -2.81 -36.71 -0.27
CA ILE A 818 -2.27 -35.89 -1.36
C ILE A 818 -0.78 -36.19 -1.55
N ALA A 819 0.00 -36.30 -0.47
CA ALA A 819 1.42 -36.68 -0.58
C ALA A 819 1.63 -38.04 -1.26
N ARG A 820 0.77 -39.03 -1.03
CA ARG A 820 0.80 -40.33 -1.73
C ARG A 820 0.37 -40.26 -3.19
N SER A 821 -0.48 -39.29 -3.54
CA SER A 821 -0.89 -39.08 -4.94
C SER A 821 0.23 -38.49 -5.80
N LEU A 822 1.24 -37.88 -5.15
CA LEU A 822 2.41 -37.30 -5.78
C LEU A 822 3.54 -38.33 -5.80
N LYS A 823 3.85 -38.85 -6.99
CA LYS A 823 4.92 -39.83 -7.18
C LYS A 823 6.28 -39.16 -6.90
N PRO A 824 7.11 -39.64 -5.97
CA PRO A 824 8.44 -39.06 -5.74
C PRO A 824 9.27 -38.98 -7.02
N ILE A 825 10.01 -37.89 -7.18
CA ILE A 825 10.96 -37.73 -8.28
C ILE A 825 12.17 -38.64 -8.05
N ASP A 826 12.61 -39.37 -9.07
CA ASP A 826 13.80 -40.24 -9.01
C ASP A 826 15.07 -39.42 -8.69
N GLY A 827 15.84 -39.84 -7.68
CA GLY A 827 17.12 -39.23 -7.30
C GLY A 827 18.19 -39.29 -8.39
N ARG A 828 17.98 -40.05 -9.47
CA ARG A 828 18.81 -40.04 -10.68
C ARG A 828 18.92 -38.65 -11.31
N GLU A 829 17.87 -37.83 -11.22
CA GLU A 829 17.91 -36.45 -11.73
C GLU A 829 19.05 -35.66 -11.08
N LEU A 830 19.24 -35.80 -9.77
CA LEU A 830 20.31 -35.12 -9.02
C LEU A 830 21.70 -35.55 -9.49
N ASN A 831 21.87 -36.85 -9.78
CA ASN A 831 23.13 -37.38 -10.32
C ASN A 831 23.44 -36.81 -11.71
N ILE A 832 22.41 -36.68 -12.54
CA ILE A 832 22.53 -36.12 -13.89
C ILE A 832 22.84 -34.64 -13.83
N ALA A 833 22.16 -33.88 -12.99
CA ALA A 833 22.43 -32.46 -12.75
C ALA A 833 23.88 -32.24 -12.28
N ALA A 834 24.30 -32.93 -11.22
CA ALA A 834 25.64 -32.82 -10.66
C ALA A 834 26.74 -33.22 -11.67
N GLY A 835 26.53 -34.32 -12.40
CA GLY A 835 27.44 -34.80 -13.44
C GLY A 835 27.51 -33.87 -14.65
N ALA A 836 26.35 -33.36 -15.10
CA ALA A 836 26.26 -32.39 -16.18
C ALA A 836 26.85 -31.03 -15.79
N LEU A 837 26.83 -30.63 -14.51
CA LEU A 837 27.53 -29.44 -14.02
C LEU A 837 29.04 -29.66 -13.84
N GLY A 838 29.50 -30.92 -13.81
CA GLY A 838 30.92 -31.28 -13.67
C GLY A 838 31.42 -31.31 -12.22
N THR A 839 30.51 -31.48 -11.26
CA THR A 839 30.81 -31.47 -9.83
C THR A 839 31.14 -32.88 -9.33
N ARG A 840 32.18 -33.03 -8.49
CA ARG A 840 32.61 -34.32 -7.92
C ARG A 840 32.32 -34.46 -6.43
N ASP A 841 32.03 -33.35 -5.76
CA ASP A 841 31.77 -33.20 -4.32
C ASP A 841 30.29 -32.89 -4.03
N ALA A 842 29.41 -33.18 -5.00
CA ALA A 842 27.97 -33.04 -4.86
C ALA A 842 27.45 -33.89 -3.69
N GLN A 843 26.58 -33.29 -2.88
CA GLN A 843 25.87 -34.01 -1.82
C GLN A 843 24.42 -34.20 -2.19
N PHE A 844 23.87 -35.35 -1.82
CA PHE A 844 22.47 -35.67 -2.00
C PHE A 844 21.83 -36.05 -0.67
N VAL A 845 20.64 -35.50 -0.41
CA VAL A 845 19.78 -35.90 0.71
C VAL A 845 18.52 -36.52 0.11
N THR A 846 18.32 -37.81 0.38
CA THR A 846 17.24 -38.59 -0.23
C THR A 846 16.54 -39.52 0.75
N GLY A 847 15.37 -40.04 0.36
CA GLY A 847 14.55 -40.91 1.21
C GLY A 847 14.17 -40.21 2.51
N ALA A 848 14.03 -40.97 3.60
CA ALA A 848 13.67 -40.45 4.93
C ALA A 848 14.56 -39.31 5.46
N ALA A 849 15.76 -39.11 4.91
CA ALA A 849 16.64 -38.00 5.29
C ALA A 849 16.18 -36.65 4.70
N PHE A 850 15.42 -36.66 3.61
CA PHE A 850 14.84 -35.45 3.02
C PHE A 850 13.48 -35.16 3.67
N SER A 851 13.50 -34.72 4.93
CA SER A 851 12.32 -34.21 5.66
C SER A 851 12.48 -32.72 5.91
N ASP A 852 11.37 -32.00 6.10
CA ASP A 852 11.33 -30.56 6.42
C ASP A 852 12.23 -30.21 7.63
N SER A 853 11.98 -30.84 8.78
CA SER A 853 12.82 -30.72 9.98
C SER A 853 14.32 -30.99 9.75
N ALA A 854 14.67 -31.95 8.88
CA ALA A 854 16.06 -32.24 8.56
C ALA A 854 16.69 -31.16 7.67
N VAL A 855 15.92 -30.55 6.76
CA VAL A 855 16.38 -29.42 5.94
C VAL A 855 16.56 -28.18 6.81
N GLU A 856 15.58 -27.86 7.66
CA GLU A 856 15.65 -26.74 8.61
C GLU A 856 16.81 -26.86 9.60
N GLY A 857 17.15 -28.09 10.01
CA GLY A 857 18.26 -28.36 10.91
C GLY A 857 19.65 -28.17 10.29
N ARG A 858 19.77 -27.90 8.98
CA ARG A 858 21.06 -27.74 8.31
C ARG A 858 21.63 -26.33 8.50
N SER A 859 22.84 -26.27 9.06
CA SER A 859 23.61 -25.03 9.17
C SER A 859 24.55 -24.77 8.00
N ASP A 860 24.64 -25.68 7.03
CA ASP A 860 25.62 -25.61 5.92
C ASP A 860 25.00 -25.21 4.56
N LEU A 861 23.70 -24.86 4.53
CA LEU A 861 23.00 -24.50 3.29
C LEU A 861 23.61 -23.29 2.56
N ASP A 862 24.30 -22.40 3.29
CA ASP A 862 25.02 -21.26 2.75
C ASP A 862 26.38 -21.63 2.10
N GLN A 863 26.77 -22.90 2.14
CA GLN A 863 28.01 -23.38 1.55
C GLN A 863 27.85 -23.87 0.10
N TYR A 864 26.66 -23.79 -0.50
CA TYR A 864 26.39 -24.28 -1.86
C TYR A 864 25.95 -23.19 -2.83
N GLU A 865 26.59 -23.14 -4.00
CA GLU A 865 26.23 -22.21 -5.08
C GLU A 865 24.96 -22.63 -5.82
N VAL A 866 24.69 -23.94 -5.90
CA VAL A 866 23.49 -24.52 -6.49
C VAL A 866 22.82 -25.45 -5.49
N VAL A 867 21.52 -25.26 -5.26
CA VAL A 867 20.69 -26.20 -4.50
C VAL A 867 19.53 -26.66 -5.37
N HIS A 868 19.36 -27.97 -5.50
CA HIS A 868 18.37 -28.59 -6.38
C HIS A 868 17.37 -29.41 -5.56
N PHE A 869 16.11 -28.95 -5.52
CA PHE A 869 14.99 -29.68 -4.94
C PHE A 869 14.23 -30.46 -6.02
N ALA A 870 14.56 -31.73 -6.16
CA ALA A 870 13.83 -32.71 -6.96
C ALA A 870 12.63 -33.24 -6.16
N THR A 871 11.62 -32.38 -5.97
CA THR A 871 10.35 -32.72 -5.32
C THR A 871 9.18 -31.94 -5.89
N HIS A 872 7.97 -32.29 -5.44
CA HIS A 872 6.73 -31.61 -5.80
C HIS A 872 6.49 -30.36 -4.96
N GLY A 873 6.00 -29.30 -5.60
CA GLY A 873 5.45 -28.12 -4.94
C GLY A 873 3.93 -28.21 -4.84
N ILE A 874 3.35 -27.63 -3.80
CA ILE A 874 1.91 -27.60 -3.53
C ILE A 874 1.45 -26.16 -3.32
N GLU A 875 0.24 -25.90 -3.81
CA GLU A 875 -0.42 -24.61 -3.86
C GLU A 875 -1.11 -24.20 -2.55
N GLU A 876 -1.26 -22.90 -2.35
CA GLU A 876 -2.11 -22.34 -1.29
C GLU A 876 -3.55 -22.85 -1.44
N GLY A 877 -4.16 -23.25 -0.33
CA GLY A 877 -5.55 -23.70 -0.35
C GLY A 877 -5.78 -25.18 -0.64
N LEU A 878 -4.82 -25.89 -1.24
CA LEU A 878 -5.02 -27.26 -1.75
C LEU A 878 -5.29 -28.29 -0.64
N TRP A 879 -4.85 -27.99 0.58
CA TRP A 879 -5.03 -28.81 1.78
C TRP A 879 -6.42 -28.71 2.42
N GLY A 880 -7.33 -27.91 1.84
CA GLY A 880 -8.66 -27.67 2.40
C GLY A 880 -8.76 -26.49 3.37
N CYS A 881 -7.69 -25.71 3.49
CA CYS A 881 -7.67 -24.42 4.17
C CYS A 881 -7.21 -23.36 3.18
N SER A 882 -8.08 -22.42 2.79
CA SER A 882 -7.79 -21.39 1.79
C SER A 882 -6.65 -20.43 2.16
N LYS A 883 -6.16 -20.48 3.41
CA LYS A 883 -5.04 -19.70 3.94
C LYS A 883 -3.75 -20.53 4.15
N SER A 884 -3.72 -21.80 3.73
CA SER A 884 -2.51 -22.62 3.88
C SER A 884 -1.43 -22.12 2.92
N PRO A 885 -0.20 -21.83 3.37
CA PRO A 885 0.85 -21.32 2.48
C PRO A 885 1.28 -22.35 1.44
N PRO A 886 1.92 -21.94 0.33
CA PRO A 886 2.53 -22.88 -0.59
C PRO A 886 3.74 -23.58 0.07
N ALA A 887 4.01 -24.82 -0.33
CA ALA A 887 5.04 -25.67 0.31
C ALA A 887 5.68 -26.66 -0.68
N LEU A 888 6.89 -27.13 -0.37
CA LEU A 888 7.51 -28.30 -1.02
C LEU A 888 7.19 -29.58 -0.25
N VAL A 889 6.91 -30.67 -0.96
CA VAL A 889 6.71 -31.98 -0.35
C VAL A 889 8.05 -32.57 0.07
N THR A 890 8.13 -33.06 1.30
CA THR A 890 9.29 -33.76 1.83
C THR A 890 8.88 -35.16 2.29
N SER A 891 9.76 -35.85 3.02
CA SER A 891 9.53 -37.21 3.52
C SER A 891 8.83 -37.18 4.87
N PHE A 892 7.77 -37.99 4.97
CA PHE A 892 7.09 -38.23 6.24
C PHE A 892 7.88 -39.27 7.05
N GLY A 893 8.11 -39.03 8.35
CA GLY A 893 8.56 -40.09 9.26
C GLY A 893 9.71 -39.75 10.21
N GLN A 894 10.26 -38.54 10.18
CA GLN A 894 11.11 -38.06 11.28
C GLN A 894 10.23 -37.49 12.41
N PRO A 895 10.57 -37.68 13.70
CA PRO A 895 9.86 -37.04 14.79
C PRO A 895 9.84 -35.51 14.61
N GLY A 896 8.65 -34.93 14.49
CA GLY A 896 8.46 -33.48 14.30
C GLY A 896 8.32 -33.03 12.84
N SER A 897 8.53 -33.91 11.86
CA SER A 897 8.30 -33.61 10.45
C SER A 897 6.83 -33.78 10.07
N ASP A 898 6.28 -32.77 9.40
CA ASP A 898 4.92 -32.80 8.85
C ASP A 898 4.87 -33.14 7.35
N GLY A 899 6.05 -33.33 6.74
CA GLY A 899 6.20 -33.69 5.34
C GLY A 899 6.09 -32.50 4.38
N LEU A 900 6.09 -31.27 4.89
CA LEU A 900 6.00 -30.04 4.11
C LEU A 900 7.11 -29.08 4.52
N LEU A 901 7.82 -28.55 3.53
CA LEU A 901 8.72 -27.42 3.72
C LEU A 901 8.00 -26.17 3.23
N ASP A 902 7.37 -25.43 4.15
CA ASP A 902 6.44 -24.36 3.85
C ASP A 902 7.11 -23.00 3.55
N PHE A 903 6.34 -22.04 3.03
CA PHE A 903 6.80 -20.69 2.72
C PHE A 903 7.59 -20.01 3.86
N SER A 904 7.13 -20.14 5.11
CA SER A 904 7.75 -19.49 6.26
C SER A 904 9.03 -20.22 6.69
N GLU A 905 9.05 -21.54 6.59
CA GLU A 905 10.24 -22.36 6.85
C GLU A 905 11.32 -22.10 5.81
N ILE A 906 10.97 -22.10 4.51
CA ILE A 906 11.88 -21.75 3.42
C ILE A 906 12.48 -20.37 3.66
N ALA A 907 11.65 -19.37 3.98
CA ALA A 907 12.12 -18.01 4.20
C ALA A 907 13.09 -17.88 5.38
N LYS A 908 13.10 -18.83 6.35
CA LYS A 908 14.07 -18.87 7.46
C LYS A 908 15.41 -19.47 7.07
N LEU A 909 15.46 -20.31 6.03
CA LEU A 909 16.70 -20.94 5.57
C LEU A 909 17.73 -19.88 5.17
N LYS A 910 19.00 -20.25 5.27
CA LYS A 910 20.13 -19.37 4.94
C LYS A 910 20.89 -19.96 3.76
N PHE A 911 20.63 -19.44 2.57
CA PHE A 911 21.39 -19.79 1.37
C PHE A 911 22.41 -18.72 1.03
N ASP A 912 23.46 -19.12 0.32
CA ASP A 912 24.31 -18.24 -0.47
C ASP A 912 24.35 -18.80 -1.90
N ALA A 913 23.18 -19.08 -2.48
CA ALA A 913 23.08 -19.77 -3.76
C ALA A 913 22.93 -18.80 -4.93
N ASN A 914 23.68 -19.03 -6.02
CA ASN A 914 23.42 -18.40 -7.31
C ASN A 914 22.09 -18.92 -7.90
N LEU A 915 21.79 -20.20 -7.68
CA LEU A 915 20.61 -20.85 -8.23
C LEU A 915 19.97 -21.86 -7.27
N ILE A 916 18.66 -21.73 -7.08
CA ILE A 916 17.79 -22.79 -6.56
C ILE A 916 17.02 -23.40 -7.74
N VAL A 917 16.92 -24.74 -7.80
CA VAL A 917 16.13 -25.44 -8.83
C VAL A 917 15.00 -26.23 -8.19
N LEU A 918 13.77 -26.08 -8.70
CA LEU A 918 12.56 -26.76 -8.25
C LEU A 918 11.97 -27.62 -9.38
N SER A 919 12.09 -28.95 -9.32
CA SER A 919 11.87 -29.82 -10.49
C SER A 919 10.45 -30.26 -10.83
N ALA A 920 9.52 -30.33 -9.88
CA ALA A 920 8.14 -30.76 -10.19
C ALA A 920 7.07 -29.93 -9.49
N CYS A 921 7.23 -28.62 -9.56
CA CYS A 921 6.17 -27.74 -9.14
C CYS A 921 5.10 -27.65 -10.25
N ASP A 922 3.84 -27.89 -9.90
CA ASP A 922 2.69 -27.46 -10.71
C ASP A 922 2.35 -25.99 -10.35
N THR A 923 3.35 -25.10 -10.41
CA THR A 923 3.25 -23.76 -9.79
C THR A 923 2.33 -22.77 -10.50
N ALA A 924 1.78 -23.12 -11.67
CA ALA A 924 0.81 -22.27 -12.38
C ALA A 924 -0.59 -22.90 -12.53
N ALA A 925 -0.86 -24.06 -11.92
CA ALA A 925 -2.16 -24.71 -11.99
C ALA A 925 -3.27 -23.96 -11.23
N GLY A 926 -2.91 -23.13 -10.24
CA GLY A 926 -3.82 -22.30 -9.45
C GLY A 926 -4.69 -21.36 -10.27
N VAL A 927 -4.27 -21.05 -11.51
CA VAL A 927 -5.01 -20.16 -12.40
C VAL A 927 -6.29 -20.79 -12.96
N ARG A 928 -6.42 -22.13 -12.93
CA ARG A 928 -7.62 -22.83 -13.45
C ARG A 928 -8.88 -22.61 -12.56
N GLY A 929 -8.74 -21.98 -11.38
CA GLY A 929 -9.85 -21.66 -10.46
C GLY A 929 -10.06 -20.17 -10.15
N GLU A 930 -9.19 -19.28 -10.63
CA GLU A 930 -9.19 -17.84 -10.30
C GLU A 930 -10.39 -17.07 -10.87
N ALA A 931 -10.87 -17.45 -12.05
CA ALA A 931 -11.99 -16.77 -12.70
C ALA A 931 -13.30 -16.86 -11.90
N LEU A 932 -13.53 -17.99 -11.22
CA LEU A 932 -14.72 -18.21 -10.39
C LEU A 932 -14.63 -17.43 -9.07
N ARG A 933 -13.43 -17.24 -8.52
CA ARG A 933 -13.17 -16.52 -7.25
C ARG A 933 -13.27 -14.99 -7.40
N ARG A 934 -12.82 -14.43 -8.53
CA ARG A 934 -13.02 -13.01 -8.88
C ARG A 934 -14.49 -12.61 -8.95
N ALA A 935 -15.37 -13.53 -9.35
CA ALA A 935 -16.81 -13.27 -9.44
C ALA A 935 -17.51 -13.21 -8.05
N VAL A 936 -16.87 -13.68 -6.97
CA VAL A 936 -17.45 -13.76 -5.62
C VAL A 936 -16.79 -12.83 -4.60
N GLY A 937 -15.86 -11.97 -5.01
CA GLY A 937 -15.26 -10.95 -4.14
C GLY A 937 -14.41 -11.50 -2.98
N GLN A 938 -13.95 -12.75 -3.08
CA GLN A 938 -13.03 -13.33 -2.10
C GLN A 938 -11.60 -12.87 -2.35
N GLU A 939 -10.85 -12.66 -1.26
CA GLU A 939 -9.43 -12.28 -1.30
C GLU A 939 -8.61 -13.30 -2.09
N GLU A 940 -7.83 -12.79 -3.04
CA GLU A 940 -6.96 -13.53 -3.95
C GLU A 940 -5.97 -14.41 -3.17
N PRO A 941 -5.91 -15.74 -3.37
CA PRO A 941 -4.68 -16.49 -3.16
C PRO A 941 -3.62 -15.92 -4.11
N GLY A 942 -2.40 -15.70 -3.65
CA GLY A 942 -1.32 -15.31 -4.57
C GLY A 942 -1.03 -16.46 -5.54
N SER A 943 -0.49 -16.18 -6.72
CA SER A 943 0.05 -17.26 -7.56
C SER A 943 1.06 -18.05 -6.72
N THR A 944 0.88 -19.36 -6.67
CA THR A 944 1.58 -20.28 -5.75
C THR A 944 3.09 -20.25 -5.99
N LEU A 945 3.43 -19.94 -7.24
CA LEU A 945 4.73 -19.61 -7.73
C LEU A 945 5.41 -18.41 -7.05
N GLU A 946 4.76 -17.25 -7.03
CA GLU A 946 5.37 -16.03 -6.52
C GLU A 946 5.69 -16.16 -5.03
N GLY A 947 4.84 -16.84 -4.26
CA GLY A 947 5.08 -17.12 -2.85
C GLY A 947 6.37 -17.92 -2.63
N LEU A 948 6.48 -19.14 -3.19
CA LEU A 948 7.67 -19.98 -2.98
C LEU A 948 8.96 -19.30 -3.47
N VAL A 949 8.90 -18.66 -4.63
CA VAL A 949 10.05 -17.94 -5.18
C VAL A 949 10.45 -16.79 -4.26
N ARG A 950 9.51 -15.96 -3.78
CA ARG A 950 9.79 -14.88 -2.82
C ARG A 950 10.44 -15.40 -1.54
N ALA A 951 10.01 -16.56 -1.04
CA ALA A 951 10.63 -17.19 0.13
C ALA A 951 12.10 -17.58 -0.13
N PHE A 952 12.40 -18.22 -1.27
CA PHE A 952 13.78 -18.56 -1.63
C PHE A 952 14.66 -17.32 -1.88
N LEU A 953 14.14 -16.29 -2.54
CA LEU A 953 14.86 -15.02 -2.72
C LEU A 953 15.13 -14.36 -1.35
N THR A 954 14.15 -14.38 -0.45
CA THR A 954 14.30 -13.89 0.94
C THR A 954 15.27 -14.74 1.76
N ALA A 955 15.45 -16.01 1.41
CA ALA A 955 16.47 -16.90 1.94
C ALA A 955 17.86 -16.70 1.28
N ASN A 956 18.03 -15.62 0.49
CA ASN A 956 19.26 -15.19 -0.18
C ASN A 956 19.70 -16.07 -1.38
N ALA A 957 18.72 -16.67 -2.08
CA ALA A 957 18.93 -17.13 -3.46
C ALA A 957 18.97 -15.94 -4.43
N ARG A 958 19.90 -15.94 -5.39
CA ARG A 958 19.93 -14.89 -6.45
C ARG A 958 18.91 -15.15 -7.53
N SER A 959 18.71 -16.42 -7.86
CA SER A 959 17.78 -16.86 -8.89
C SER A 959 17.14 -18.20 -8.52
N VAL A 960 15.92 -18.42 -8.99
CA VAL A 960 15.16 -19.65 -8.79
C VAL A 960 14.67 -20.14 -10.15
N LEU A 961 15.02 -21.35 -10.55
CA LEU A 961 14.43 -22.05 -11.69
C LEU A 961 13.28 -22.92 -11.19
N ALA A 962 12.10 -22.76 -11.78
CA ALA A 962 10.92 -23.53 -11.45
C ALA A 962 10.13 -23.90 -12.73
N THR A 963 9.04 -24.65 -12.56
CA THR A 963 8.23 -25.19 -13.67
C THR A 963 6.78 -24.70 -13.61
N TYR A 964 6.25 -24.15 -14.71
CA TYR A 964 4.83 -23.76 -14.79
C TYR A 964 3.93 -24.99 -14.60
N TRP A 965 4.38 -26.17 -15.05
CA TRP A 965 3.65 -27.43 -14.96
C TRP A 965 4.55 -28.64 -14.81
N GLN A 966 3.93 -29.73 -14.38
CA GLN A 966 4.61 -31.02 -14.25
C GLN A 966 4.94 -31.61 -15.62
N VAL A 967 6.19 -32.05 -15.78
CA VAL A 967 6.64 -32.83 -16.94
C VAL A 967 6.45 -34.31 -16.60
N SER A 968 5.61 -35.01 -17.36
CA SER A 968 5.00 -36.30 -16.98
C SER A 968 5.93 -37.52 -17.06
N ALA A 969 7.16 -37.37 -17.54
CA ALA A 969 8.08 -38.48 -17.74
C ALA A 969 9.54 -38.14 -17.37
N GLU A 970 10.16 -39.05 -16.61
CA GLU A 970 11.48 -38.91 -16.00
C GLU A 970 12.62 -38.75 -17.02
N ARG A 971 12.45 -39.27 -18.25
CA ARG A 971 13.48 -39.25 -19.28
C ARG A 971 13.57 -37.87 -19.94
N GLU A 972 12.43 -37.21 -20.14
CA GLU A 972 12.28 -35.93 -20.82
C GLU A 972 12.77 -34.79 -19.93
N SER A 973 12.39 -34.78 -18.65
CA SER A 973 12.95 -33.85 -17.66
C SER A 973 14.46 -34.01 -17.50
N THR A 974 14.94 -35.26 -17.53
CA THR A 974 16.36 -35.61 -17.48
C THR A 974 17.17 -35.00 -18.64
N GLU A 975 16.67 -35.05 -19.88
CA GLU A 975 17.38 -34.49 -21.03
C GLU A 975 17.48 -32.96 -20.94
N PHE A 976 16.41 -32.30 -20.49
CA PHE A 976 16.45 -30.87 -20.23
C PHE A 976 17.48 -30.52 -19.15
N MET A 977 17.40 -31.17 -17.97
CA MET A 977 18.33 -30.90 -16.86
C MET A 977 19.78 -31.15 -17.26
N ARG A 978 20.05 -32.23 -18.01
CA ARG A 978 21.39 -32.51 -18.54
C ARG A 978 21.89 -31.37 -19.42
N SER A 979 21.07 -30.92 -20.38
CA SER A 979 21.47 -29.83 -21.28
C SER A 979 21.66 -28.52 -20.51
N PHE A 980 20.76 -28.19 -19.58
CA PHE A 980 20.80 -26.97 -18.79
C PHE A 980 22.07 -26.88 -17.94
N TYR A 981 22.36 -27.89 -17.15
CA TYR A 981 23.55 -27.91 -16.29
C TYR A 981 24.87 -28.01 -17.09
N SER A 982 24.85 -28.66 -18.25
CA SER A 982 26.02 -28.69 -19.15
C SER A 982 26.34 -27.31 -19.70
N GLU A 983 25.35 -26.58 -20.21
CA GLU A 983 25.54 -25.24 -20.78
C GLU A 983 25.94 -24.22 -19.71
N ALA A 984 25.47 -24.40 -18.48
CA ALA A 984 25.75 -23.52 -17.35
C ALA A 984 27.21 -23.53 -16.87
N ARG A 985 28.02 -24.47 -17.33
CA ARG A 985 29.47 -24.49 -17.03
C ARG A 985 30.19 -23.27 -17.60
N THR A 986 29.72 -22.76 -18.74
CA THR A 986 30.43 -21.71 -19.50
C THR A 986 29.56 -20.50 -19.81
N HIS A 987 28.24 -20.58 -19.59
CA HIS A 987 27.30 -19.54 -19.92
C HIS A 987 26.60 -18.98 -18.67
N SER A 988 25.92 -17.85 -18.81
CA SER A 988 25.02 -17.38 -17.75
C SER A 988 23.84 -18.35 -17.55
N ILE A 989 23.15 -18.26 -16.42
CA ILE A 989 21.98 -19.10 -16.11
C ILE A 989 20.90 -18.93 -17.19
N GLY A 990 20.65 -17.69 -17.63
CA GLY A 990 19.68 -17.40 -18.69
C GLY A 990 20.07 -17.99 -20.04
N GLU A 991 21.35 -17.87 -20.41
CA GLU A 991 21.86 -18.47 -21.64
C GLU A 991 21.83 -20.00 -21.58
N ALA A 992 22.13 -20.60 -20.42
CA ALA A 992 22.04 -22.04 -20.23
C ALA A 992 20.60 -22.54 -20.38
N LEU A 993 19.62 -21.82 -19.81
CA LEU A 993 18.19 -22.10 -19.97
C LEU A 993 17.78 -22.04 -21.46
N GLN A 994 18.11 -20.92 -22.12
CA GLN A 994 17.84 -20.69 -23.53
C GLN A 994 18.41 -21.81 -24.43
N ARG A 995 19.67 -22.18 -24.19
CA ARG A 995 20.36 -23.21 -24.96
C ARG A 995 19.78 -24.59 -24.72
N ALA A 996 19.41 -24.92 -23.49
CA ALA A 996 18.72 -26.17 -23.18
C ALA A 996 17.36 -26.25 -23.88
N GLN A 997 16.57 -25.17 -23.84
CA GLN A 997 15.31 -25.08 -24.57
C GLN A 997 15.52 -25.27 -26.07
N ARG A 998 16.48 -24.55 -26.67
CA ARG A 998 16.82 -24.70 -28.10
C ARG A 998 17.25 -26.12 -28.46
N THR A 999 18.03 -26.78 -27.61
CA THR A 999 18.48 -28.17 -27.82
C THR A 999 17.31 -29.15 -27.86
N LEU A 1000 16.30 -28.98 -27.00
CA LEU A 1000 15.09 -29.81 -27.03
C LEU A 1000 14.18 -29.45 -28.20
N ILE A 1001 14.00 -28.15 -28.50
CA ILE A 1001 13.24 -27.70 -29.67
C ILE A 1001 13.77 -28.33 -30.96
N ALA A 1002 15.09 -28.38 -31.13
CA ALA A 1002 15.72 -28.93 -32.35
C ALA A 1002 15.54 -30.45 -32.52
N GLN A 1003 15.06 -31.17 -31.50
CA GLN A 1003 14.84 -32.61 -31.54
C GLN A 1003 13.35 -32.91 -31.78
N PRO A 1004 12.94 -33.51 -32.91
CA PRO A 1004 11.52 -33.74 -33.22
C PRO A 1004 10.73 -34.36 -32.07
N GLN A 1005 11.29 -35.36 -31.37
CA GLN A 1005 10.64 -36.05 -30.26
C GLN A 1005 10.43 -35.19 -29.00
N TYR A 1006 11.17 -34.10 -28.82
CA TYR A 1006 11.10 -33.19 -27.66
C TYR A 1006 10.70 -31.76 -28.04
N SER A 1007 10.38 -31.54 -29.32
CA SER A 1007 10.13 -30.21 -29.87
C SER A 1007 8.82 -29.57 -29.37
N HIS A 1008 7.89 -30.39 -28.90
CA HIS A 1008 6.64 -29.94 -28.29
C HIS A 1008 6.90 -29.10 -27.01
N PRO A 1009 6.27 -27.92 -26.84
CA PRO A 1009 6.48 -27.02 -25.68
C PRO A 1009 6.25 -27.65 -24.32
N PHE A 1010 5.49 -28.74 -24.25
CA PHE A 1010 5.30 -29.50 -23.02
C PHE A 1010 6.62 -29.89 -22.34
N TYR A 1011 7.66 -30.21 -23.13
CA TYR A 1011 8.92 -30.74 -22.59
C TYR A 1011 9.94 -29.68 -22.17
N TRP A 1012 9.98 -28.53 -22.83
CA TRP A 1012 10.99 -27.47 -22.61
C TRP A 1012 10.39 -26.13 -22.14
N GLY A 1013 9.11 -25.91 -22.43
CA GLY A 1013 8.36 -24.70 -22.08
C GLY A 1013 8.07 -24.50 -20.59
N PRO A 1014 7.92 -25.54 -19.72
CA PRO A 1014 7.57 -25.28 -18.33
C PRO A 1014 8.65 -24.54 -17.56
N TYR A 1015 9.93 -24.68 -17.92
CA TYR A 1015 11.05 -24.12 -17.16
C TYR A 1015 11.14 -22.59 -17.34
N PHE A 1016 11.10 -21.86 -16.23
CA PHE A 1016 11.32 -20.42 -16.20
C PHE A 1016 12.18 -20.04 -14.99
N LEU A 1017 12.87 -18.92 -15.14
CA LEU A 1017 13.84 -18.42 -14.20
C LEU A 1017 13.36 -17.11 -13.60
N VAL A 1018 13.27 -17.02 -12.27
CA VAL A 1018 13.06 -15.76 -11.57
C VAL A 1018 14.38 -15.30 -10.95
N GLY A 1019 14.70 -14.01 -11.05
CA GLY A 1019 15.95 -13.45 -10.56
C GLY A 1019 16.86 -12.97 -11.70
N ASP A 1020 18.15 -12.81 -11.41
CA ASP A 1020 19.12 -12.28 -12.38
C ASP A 1020 19.66 -13.39 -13.28
N SER A 1021 19.25 -13.37 -14.54
CA SER A 1021 19.63 -14.36 -15.56
C SER A 1021 21.01 -14.12 -16.17
N ALA A 1022 21.64 -12.97 -15.94
CA ALA A 1022 22.97 -12.67 -16.45
C ALA A 1022 24.10 -13.27 -15.60
N LYS A 1023 23.79 -13.77 -14.40
CA LYS A 1023 24.77 -14.41 -13.51
C LYS A 1023 25.10 -15.82 -13.95
N SER A 1024 26.29 -16.31 -13.61
CA SER A 1024 26.70 -17.71 -13.79
C SER A 1024 26.23 -18.58 -12.61
N MET A 1025 26.05 -19.89 -12.84
CA MET A 1025 25.71 -20.84 -11.76
C MET A 1025 26.83 -21.00 -10.74
N LEU A 1026 28.09 -20.99 -11.21
CA LEU A 1026 29.28 -21.16 -10.39
C LEU A 1026 30.13 -19.90 -10.44
N SER A 1027 30.55 -19.41 -9.28
CA SER A 1027 31.48 -18.28 -9.13
C SER A 1027 32.93 -18.76 -9.21
N GLY A 1028 33.87 -17.82 -9.40
CA GLY A 1028 35.25 -18.11 -9.83
C GLY A 1028 35.99 -19.23 -9.08
N GLY A 1029 35.75 -19.43 -7.78
CA GLY A 1029 36.43 -20.47 -6.99
C GLY A 1029 35.99 -21.91 -7.32
N ALA A 1030 34.70 -22.15 -7.53
CA ALA A 1030 34.19 -23.45 -7.96
C ALA A 1030 34.21 -23.57 -9.49
N GLY A 1031 33.90 -22.49 -10.20
CA GLY A 1031 33.96 -22.38 -11.65
C GLY A 1031 35.36 -22.68 -12.22
N ALA A 1032 36.43 -22.14 -11.61
CA ALA A 1032 37.80 -22.46 -12.02
C ALA A 1032 38.18 -23.93 -11.75
N ARG A 1033 37.67 -24.54 -10.66
CA ARG A 1033 37.88 -25.97 -10.38
C ARG A 1033 37.18 -26.88 -11.38
N VAL A 1034 36.01 -26.45 -11.87
CA VAL A 1034 35.28 -27.15 -12.93
C VAL A 1034 35.94 -26.91 -14.30
N ALA A 1035 36.35 -25.69 -14.63
CA ALA A 1035 36.92 -25.32 -15.93
C ALA A 1035 38.37 -25.76 -16.16
N ALA A 1036 39.17 -25.93 -15.10
CA ALA A 1036 40.53 -26.46 -15.19
C ALA A 1036 40.58 -27.98 -15.46
N ARG A 1037 39.44 -28.60 -15.73
CA ARG A 1037 39.24 -30.03 -15.89
C ARG A 1037 38.39 -30.30 -17.12
#